data_AF-A0A3N9NUJ8-F1
#
_entry.id   AF-A0A3N9NUJ8-F1
#
_cell.length_a   1.000
_cell.length_b   1.000
_cell.length_c   1.000
_cell.angle_alpha   90.00
_cell.angle_beta   90.00
_cell.angle_gamma   90.00
#
_symmetry.space_group_name_H-M   'P 1'
#
loop_
_entity.id
_entity.type
_entity.pdbx_description
1 polymer ?
#
loop_
_entity_poly.entity_id
_entity_poly.type
_entity_poly.pdbx_seq_one_letter_code
_entity_poly.pdbx_strand_id
1 'polypeptide(L)'
;MGLNQESREKVRQAMLEKFGSEFQTRIETGVTQTADRWIAEDGTADDFREFCLTNFATNEQEMEAIFQRFQQNLEAYYGHLHQISRQFNWALQVDIGKVYPVDYLFANLDPYAHTSEDAFKSRIAFSALLNYPLETLESKNQNGMEWSRKKWAEVRLAEEFMNRIPSDVAMKRSETYTMADDYISNYNIYMHHLVNDNGERLFPEGLKLISHWGLRDELKAQYANPEGLSRQQMIQKVMERIILQEIPQKVINSDKFDWNPHTNSVYEAGTNENVSAEAESNIRYQHLLNTYHAEKRLDPYYPHAPSLMDRRFKLNREMSEKDVEQLLISVVTSPVLKDIASLIQQRLGRPLEPFDIWYNGFKARSQYSEEQLDRKVSRMYPDVEAFEKDLPYILRRLGFSPEQAEFLAAHIKVDPSRGAGHASGAMMPSDNAHLRTRIPEGGMKYKGFNIAIHELGHNVEQVYSLNGIDYYTLNGVPNTAFTEAFAFVFQSRDMEVLDIDTESGEQEAMRALNDMWATYEISGVALTDMYIWRWMYENPDATPVELKTAMINTTREVWNKYYAPILGMQDQILLSIYSHIIDGGMYTPDYPLGHIISFQIEKYLEGRQLAPEMERMCRLGRLSPQIWMQQAVGSKVSVEPLEKAATEALKK
;
A
#
# COMPACT_ATOMS: atom_id res chain seq x y z
N MET A 1 30.45 5.56 12.62
CA MET A 1 30.05 6.01 13.97
C MET A 1 30.16 7.52 14.02
N GLY A 2 29.20 8.19 14.67
CA GLY A 2 29.18 9.64 14.83
C GLY A 2 30.38 10.19 15.61
N LEU A 3 30.53 11.52 15.64
CA LEU A 3 31.58 12.19 16.41
C LEU A 3 31.46 11.92 17.92
N ASN A 4 32.60 11.87 18.62
CA ASN A 4 32.64 11.63 20.07
C ASN A 4 32.09 12.82 20.89
N GLN A 5 31.71 12.56 22.14
CA GLN A 5 31.06 13.55 23.00
C GLN A 5 31.93 14.79 23.28
N GLU A 6 33.25 14.61 23.43
CA GLU A 6 34.17 15.72 23.68
C GLU A 6 34.22 16.71 22.51
N SER A 7 34.24 16.19 21.27
CA SER A 7 34.25 17.00 20.06
C SER A 7 32.94 17.76 19.90
N ARG A 8 31.80 17.10 20.17
CA ARG A 8 30.47 17.74 20.16
C ARG A 8 30.42 18.93 21.11
N GLU A 9 30.93 18.75 22.34
CA GLU A 9 30.89 19.81 23.35
C GLU A 9 31.78 21.01 23.00
N LYS A 10 32.99 20.76 22.49
CA LYS A 10 33.87 21.84 21.98
C LYS A 10 33.22 22.64 20.86
N VAL A 11 32.48 21.99 19.97
CA VAL A 11 31.79 22.64 18.86
C VAL A 11 30.61 23.48 19.37
N ARG A 12 29.79 22.93 20.28
CA ARG A 12 28.69 23.68 20.91
C ARG A 12 29.21 24.92 21.62
N GLN A 13 30.28 24.80 22.42
CA GLN A 13 30.89 25.92 23.10
C GLN A 13 31.38 26.99 22.10
N ALA A 14 32.09 26.59 21.04
CA ALA A 14 32.55 27.52 20.01
C ALA A 14 31.41 28.23 19.28
N MET A 15 30.30 27.52 19.02
CA MET A 15 29.10 28.11 18.42
C MET A 15 28.40 29.09 19.37
N LEU A 16 28.29 28.75 20.66
CA LEU A 16 27.72 29.63 21.70
C LEU A 16 28.57 30.91 21.85
N GLU A 17 29.89 30.78 21.83
CA GLU A 17 30.82 31.92 21.86
C GLU A 17 30.68 32.83 20.64
N LYS A 18 30.43 32.26 19.44
CA LYS A 18 30.30 33.02 18.20
C LYS A 18 28.92 33.65 18.01
N PHE A 19 27.85 32.92 18.33
CA PHE A 19 26.48 33.28 17.97
C PHE A 19 25.65 33.78 19.15
N GLY A 20 26.01 33.46 20.39
CA GLY A 20 25.28 33.88 21.59
C GLY A 20 24.45 32.76 22.25
N SER A 21 24.17 32.94 23.55
CA SER A 21 23.45 31.96 24.38
C SER A 21 21.96 31.85 24.05
N GLU A 22 21.38 32.84 23.39
CA GLU A 22 19.99 32.82 22.92
C GLU A 22 19.73 31.69 21.90
N PHE A 23 20.77 31.19 21.22
CA PHE A 23 20.68 30.06 20.28
C PHE A 23 20.94 28.70 20.92
N GLN A 24 21.11 28.62 22.24
CA GLN A 24 21.58 27.41 22.92
C GLN A 24 20.82 26.15 22.52
N THR A 25 19.49 26.15 22.60
CA THR A 25 18.68 24.97 22.22
C THR A 25 18.85 24.59 20.75
N ARG A 26 18.87 25.57 19.83
CA ARG A 26 19.07 25.31 18.39
C ARG A 26 20.45 24.76 18.10
N ILE A 27 21.48 25.29 18.74
CA ILE A 27 22.87 24.82 18.63
C ILE A 27 22.98 23.39 19.15
N GLU A 28 22.46 23.13 20.36
CA GLU A 28 22.50 21.80 20.96
C GLU A 28 21.82 20.75 20.07
N THR A 29 20.61 21.04 19.59
CA THR A 29 19.86 20.15 18.69
C THR A 29 20.58 19.98 17.35
N GLY A 30 20.93 21.07 16.66
CA GLY A 30 21.57 21.03 15.35
C GLY A 30 22.91 20.30 15.35
N VAL A 31 23.76 20.58 16.34
CA VAL A 31 25.06 19.89 16.49
C VAL A 31 24.86 18.40 16.76
N THR A 32 23.90 18.03 17.61
CA THR A 32 23.66 16.61 17.94
C THR A 32 23.22 15.84 16.70
N GLN A 33 22.21 16.34 15.99
CA GLN A 33 21.64 15.68 14.81
C GLN A 33 22.67 15.48 13.70
N THR A 34 23.52 16.49 13.50
CA THR A 34 24.59 16.47 12.50
C THR A 34 25.71 15.52 12.93
N ALA A 35 26.16 15.60 14.19
CA ALA A 35 27.24 14.78 14.73
C ALA A 35 26.90 13.28 14.78
N ASP A 36 25.63 12.91 14.96
CA ASP A 36 25.17 11.52 14.94
C ASP A 36 25.36 10.85 13.57
N ARG A 37 25.39 11.64 12.49
CA ARG A 37 25.48 11.17 11.11
C ARG A 37 26.82 11.50 10.43
N TRP A 38 27.70 12.23 11.13
CA TRP A 38 29.04 12.57 10.68
C TRP A 38 30.00 11.38 10.84
N ILE A 39 30.53 10.88 9.74
CA ILE A 39 31.48 9.77 9.69
C ILE A 39 32.87 10.24 9.24
N ALA A 40 33.86 9.34 9.28
CA ALA A 40 35.25 9.68 8.97
C ALA A 40 35.42 10.23 7.55
N GLU A 41 34.61 9.74 6.60
CA GLU A 41 34.59 10.16 5.20
C GLU A 41 34.10 11.60 5.00
N ASP A 42 33.36 12.18 5.95
CA ASP A 42 32.85 13.56 5.84
C ASP A 42 33.90 14.60 6.27
N GLY A 43 34.88 14.18 7.09
CA GLY A 43 35.98 15.02 7.57
C GLY A 43 36.31 14.82 9.05
N THR A 44 37.29 15.58 9.52
CA THR A 44 37.76 15.60 10.91
C THR A 44 36.80 16.36 11.84
N ALA A 45 37.06 16.32 13.15
CA ALA A 45 36.31 17.13 14.12
C ALA A 45 36.46 18.65 13.85
N ASP A 46 37.61 19.08 13.31
CA ASP A 46 37.83 20.48 12.94
C ASP A 46 37.02 20.86 11.68
N ASP A 47 36.91 19.95 10.70
CA ASP A 47 36.06 20.15 9.52
C ASP A 47 34.59 20.26 9.93
N PHE A 48 34.14 19.43 10.88
CA PHE A 48 32.80 19.51 11.43
C PHE A 48 32.56 20.83 12.16
N ARG A 49 33.52 21.26 13.00
CA ARG A 49 33.45 22.56 13.69
C ARG A 49 33.30 23.70 12.70
N GLU A 50 34.14 23.74 11.67
CA GLU A 50 34.10 24.78 10.65
C GLU A 50 32.78 24.75 9.86
N PHE A 51 32.29 23.56 9.53
CA PHE A 51 31.00 23.39 8.89
C PHE A 51 29.87 24.00 9.73
N CYS A 52 29.79 23.67 11.02
CA CYS A 52 28.77 24.20 11.91
C CYS A 52 28.87 25.72 12.09
N LEU A 53 30.08 26.27 12.25
CA LEU A 53 30.29 27.71 12.40
C LEU A 53 30.00 28.50 11.11
N THR A 54 30.04 27.85 9.95
CA THR A 54 29.79 28.48 8.65
C THR A 54 28.32 28.41 8.26
N ASN A 55 27.66 27.27 8.52
CA ASN A 55 26.34 26.96 7.94
C ASN A 55 25.17 27.12 8.92
N PHE A 56 25.41 27.60 10.14
CA PHE A 56 24.33 27.88 11.11
C PHE A 56 23.68 29.24 10.82
N ALA A 57 22.37 29.23 10.59
CA ALA A 57 21.57 30.43 10.35
C ALA A 57 21.17 31.09 11.68
N THR A 58 21.47 32.38 11.83
CA THR A 58 21.28 33.12 13.10
C THR A 58 20.01 33.93 13.15
N ASN A 59 19.30 34.06 12.04
CA ASN A 59 18.05 34.82 11.98
C ASN A 59 17.01 34.15 11.08
N GLU A 60 15.76 34.58 11.23
CA GLU A 60 14.62 34.01 10.51
C GLU A 60 14.70 34.22 8.99
N GLN A 61 15.30 35.33 8.53
CA GLN A 61 15.44 35.60 7.09
C GLN A 61 16.42 34.63 6.42
N GLU A 62 17.55 34.33 7.07
CA GLU A 62 18.49 33.31 6.61
C GLU A 62 17.86 31.92 6.60
N MET A 63 17.16 31.55 7.68
CA MET A 63 16.45 30.28 7.76
C MET A 63 15.39 30.17 6.65
N GLU A 64 14.64 31.23 6.38
CA GLU A 64 13.66 31.23 5.29
C GLU A 64 14.34 31.06 3.92
N ALA A 65 15.44 31.78 3.67
CA ALA A 65 16.16 31.69 2.41
C ALA A 65 16.74 30.28 2.17
N ILE A 66 17.27 29.63 3.23
CA ILE A 66 17.74 28.24 3.17
C ILE A 66 16.57 27.30 2.89
N PHE A 67 15.47 27.46 3.64
CA PHE A 67 14.28 26.63 3.52
C PHE A 67 13.72 26.66 2.09
N GLN A 68 13.54 27.85 1.52
CA GLN A 68 13.02 28.01 0.16
C GLN A 68 13.94 27.41 -0.92
N ARG A 69 15.26 27.48 -0.73
CA ARG A 69 16.22 26.81 -1.63
C ARG A 69 16.09 25.29 -1.56
N PHE A 70 15.86 24.73 -0.36
CA PHE A 70 15.57 23.31 -0.23
C PHE A 70 14.26 22.93 -0.93
N GLN A 71 13.18 23.71 -0.76
CA GLN A 71 11.91 23.45 -1.44
C GLN A 71 12.10 23.31 -2.96
N GLN A 72 12.73 24.31 -3.59
CA GLN A 72 12.94 24.36 -5.03
C GLN A 72 13.87 23.24 -5.54
N ASN A 73 14.97 23.01 -4.84
CA ASN A 73 15.97 22.03 -5.29
C ASN A 73 15.49 20.59 -5.08
N LEU A 74 14.76 20.30 -4.00
CA LEU A 74 14.19 18.97 -3.77
C LEU A 74 13.09 18.65 -4.79
N GLU A 75 12.25 19.64 -5.15
CA GLU A 75 11.26 19.48 -6.21
C GLU A 75 11.92 19.10 -7.54
N ALA A 76 12.93 19.85 -7.97
CA ALA A 76 13.65 19.55 -9.20
C ALA A 76 14.37 18.19 -9.13
N TYR A 77 15.01 17.88 -8.00
CA TYR A 77 15.78 16.66 -7.83
C TYR A 77 14.88 15.41 -7.88
N TYR A 78 13.84 15.35 -7.04
CA TYR A 78 12.95 14.20 -7.00
C TYR A 78 12.02 14.13 -8.20
N GLY A 79 11.59 15.27 -8.75
CA GLY A 79 10.84 15.34 -10.00
C GLY A 79 11.57 14.66 -11.15
N HIS A 80 12.84 15.00 -11.38
CA HIS A 80 13.60 14.43 -12.49
C HIS A 80 14.05 12.99 -12.25
N LEU A 81 14.40 12.61 -11.01
CA LEU A 81 14.67 11.21 -10.68
C LEU A 81 13.44 10.33 -10.90
N HIS A 82 12.26 10.83 -10.54
CA HIS A 82 11.00 10.13 -10.76
C HIS A 82 10.74 9.90 -12.26
N GLN A 83 10.94 10.92 -13.10
CA GLN A 83 10.79 10.81 -14.55
C GLN A 83 11.74 9.76 -15.16
N ILE A 84 13.01 9.75 -14.73
CA ILE A 84 13.99 8.75 -15.18
C ILE A 84 13.55 7.35 -14.76
N SER A 85 13.18 7.16 -13.48
CA SER A 85 12.73 5.87 -12.96
C SER A 85 11.49 5.36 -13.70
N ARG A 86 10.52 6.24 -13.96
CA ARG A 86 9.31 5.91 -14.74
C ARG A 86 9.66 5.49 -16.17
N GLN A 87 10.61 6.18 -16.81
CA GLN A 87 11.07 5.82 -18.16
C GLN A 87 11.77 4.46 -18.20
N PHE A 88 12.60 4.14 -17.21
CA PHE A 88 13.29 2.85 -17.12
C PHE A 88 12.33 1.67 -16.88
N ASN A 89 11.23 1.92 -16.17
CA ASN A 89 10.20 0.93 -15.90
C ASN A 89 9.11 0.86 -16.99
N TRP A 90 9.14 1.75 -17.99
CA TRP A 90 8.03 1.97 -18.91
C TRP A 90 7.62 0.68 -19.64
N ALA A 91 8.57 -0.05 -20.22
CA ALA A 91 8.29 -1.27 -20.98
C ALA A 91 7.75 -2.41 -20.11
N LEU A 92 8.04 -2.43 -18.80
CA LEU A 92 7.54 -3.43 -17.85
C LEU A 92 6.13 -3.12 -17.34
N GLN A 93 5.74 -1.84 -17.34
CA GLN A 93 4.47 -1.39 -16.77
C GLN A 93 3.42 -1.07 -17.83
N VAL A 94 3.84 -0.56 -18.98
CA VAL A 94 2.98 -0.12 -20.09
C VAL A 94 3.03 -1.13 -21.23
N ASP A 95 1.85 -1.49 -21.75
CA ASP A 95 1.72 -2.47 -22.83
C ASP A 95 2.08 -1.85 -24.20
N ILE A 96 3.38 -1.80 -24.47
CA ILE A 96 3.96 -1.34 -25.75
C ILE A 96 4.55 -2.48 -26.59
N GLY A 97 4.15 -3.74 -26.33
CA GLY A 97 4.59 -4.91 -27.09
C GLY A 97 5.48 -5.88 -26.30
N LYS A 98 6.49 -6.48 -26.93
CA LYS A 98 7.36 -7.49 -26.28
C LYS A 98 8.33 -6.86 -25.27
N VAL A 99 8.46 -7.46 -24.09
CA VAL A 99 9.52 -7.16 -23.11
C VAL A 99 10.81 -7.91 -23.48
N TYR A 100 11.94 -7.22 -23.44
CA TYR A 100 13.27 -7.75 -23.69
C TYR A 100 14.10 -7.85 -22.40
N PRO A 101 15.12 -8.74 -22.34
CA PRO A 101 15.99 -8.84 -21.17
C PRO A 101 16.66 -7.51 -20.74
N VAL A 102 16.90 -6.59 -21.69
CA VAL A 102 17.47 -5.27 -21.38
C VAL A 102 16.52 -4.36 -20.59
N ASP A 103 15.20 -4.55 -20.73
CA ASP A 103 14.21 -3.76 -19.99
C ASP A 103 14.33 -4.02 -18.48
N TYR A 104 14.58 -5.27 -18.10
CA TYR A 104 14.87 -5.64 -16.71
C TYR A 104 16.20 -5.03 -16.22
N LEU A 105 17.21 -4.90 -17.09
CA LEU A 105 18.47 -4.24 -16.72
C LEU A 105 18.28 -2.75 -16.44
N PHE A 106 17.45 -2.05 -17.24
CA PHE A 106 17.09 -0.66 -16.98
C PHE A 106 16.22 -0.52 -15.74
N ALA A 107 15.20 -1.36 -15.56
CA ALA A 107 14.34 -1.31 -14.38
C ALA A 107 15.10 -1.56 -13.06
N ASN A 108 16.16 -2.38 -13.10
CA ASN A 108 17.04 -2.61 -11.95
C ASN A 108 17.99 -1.43 -11.64
N LEU A 109 18.13 -0.47 -12.55
CA LEU A 109 18.92 0.74 -12.32
C LEU A 109 18.07 1.77 -11.57
N ASP A 110 17.94 1.61 -10.25
CA ASP A 110 17.19 2.54 -9.39
C ASP A 110 17.90 3.91 -9.29
N PRO A 111 17.35 5.00 -9.87
CA PRO A 111 17.95 6.34 -9.79
C PRO A 111 18.00 6.89 -8.36
N TYR A 112 17.18 6.35 -7.45
CA TYR A 112 17.12 6.82 -6.06
C TYR A 112 18.19 6.20 -5.16
N ALA A 113 18.86 5.12 -5.60
CA ALA A 113 19.73 4.29 -4.77
C ALA A 113 20.86 5.06 -4.06
N HIS A 114 21.33 6.16 -4.64
CA HIS A 114 22.45 6.97 -4.10
C HIS A 114 22.01 8.26 -3.41
N THR A 115 20.71 8.61 -3.44
CA THR A 115 20.23 9.95 -3.05
C THR A 115 20.60 10.32 -1.61
N SER A 116 20.38 9.40 -0.66
CA SER A 116 20.74 9.57 0.75
C SER A 116 22.25 9.76 0.89
N GLU A 117 23.05 8.82 0.38
CA GLU A 117 24.51 8.84 0.51
C GLU A 117 25.14 10.12 -0.08
N ASP A 118 24.70 10.54 -1.26
CA ASP A 118 25.22 11.73 -1.95
C ASP A 118 24.81 13.03 -1.25
N ALA A 119 23.61 13.10 -0.65
CA ALA A 119 23.19 14.24 0.15
C ALA A 119 24.10 14.43 1.39
N PHE A 120 24.59 13.35 2.00
CA PHE A 120 25.57 13.44 3.09
C PHE A 120 26.98 13.76 2.60
N LYS A 121 27.47 13.10 1.53
CA LYS A 121 28.80 13.36 0.96
C LYS A 121 28.96 14.82 0.50
N SER A 122 27.92 15.41 -0.06
CA SER A 122 27.88 16.82 -0.46
C SER A 122 27.64 17.80 0.69
N ARG A 123 27.40 17.28 1.91
CA ARG A 123 27.04 18.03 3.14
C ARG A 123 25.72 18.79 3.08
N ILE A 124 24.90 18.57 2.06
CA ILE A 124 23.56 19.15 1.91
C ILE A 124 22.66 18.70 3.07
N ALA A 125 22.65 17.40 3.37
CA ALA A 125 21.90 16.81 4.48
C ALA A 125 22.25 17.46 5.82
N PHE A 126 23.54 17.70 6.07
CA PHE A 126 24.02 18.33 7.29
C PHE A 126 23.55 19.79 7.41
N SER A 127 23.41 20.52 6.31
CA SER A 127 22.90 21.89 6.35
C SER A 127 21.44 21.95 6.80
N ALA A 128 20.62 20.97 6.39
CA ALA A 128 19.24 20.86 6.85
C ALA A 128 19.19 20.48 8.34
N LEU A 129 19.87 19.41 8.73
CA LEU A 129 19.88 18.89 10.12
C LEU A 129 20.49 19.87 11.14
N LEU A 130 21.39 20.74 10.71
CA LEU A 130 21.96 21.78 11.57
C LEU A 130 20.95 22.89 11.89
N ASN A 131 20.06 23.21 10.95
CA ASN A 131 19.19 24.39 11.03
C ASN A 131 17.74 24.07 11.39
N TYR A 132 17.24 22.87 11.05
CA TYR A 132 15.87 22.44 11.31
C TYR A 132 15.85 21.21 12.22
N PRO A 133 15.02 21.20 13.28
CA PRO A 133 14.93 20.08 14.20
C PRO A 133 14.07 18.94 13.63
N LEU A 134 14.53 17.71 13.84
CA LEU A 134 13.73 16.50 13.73
C LEU A 134 12.71 16.44 14.87
N GLU A 135 11.54 15.90 14.60
CA GLU A 135 10.47 15.71 15.58
C GLU A 135 10.11 14.24 15.69
N THR A 136 9.76 13.81 16.89
CA THR A 136 9.26 12.45 17.12
C THR A 136 7.80 12.34 16.67
N LEU A 137 7.33 11.12 16.40
CA LEU A 137 5.90 10.87 16.15
C LEU A 137 5.03 11.36 17.33
N GLU A 138 5.50 11.18 18.56
CA GLU A 138 4.81 11.67 19.75
C GLU A 138 4.66 13.21 19.73
N SER A 139 5.74 13.94 19.44
CA SER A 139 5.71 15.40 19.33
C SER A 139 4.74 15.86 18.23
N LYS A 140 4.79 15.22 17.05
CA LYS A 140 3.85 15.48 15.94
C LYS A 140 2.39 15.30 16.36
N ASN A 141 2.07 14.23 17.08
CA ASN A 141 0.70 13.94 17.50
C ASN A 141 0.21 14.81 18.66
N GLN A 142 1.11 15.29 19.53
CA GLN A 142 0.77 16.16 20.67
C GLN A 142 0.65 17.63 20.25
N ASN A 143 1.63 18.12 19.48
CA ASN A 143 1.80 19.54 19.20
C ASN A 143 1.37 19.94 17.79
N GLY A 144 1.15 18.97 16.89
CA GLY A 144 0.93 19.21 15.47
C GLY A 144 -0.32 20.03 15.12
N MET A 145 -1.31 20.10 16.01
CA MET A 145 -2.47 20.98 15.86
C MET A 145 -2.13 22.46 16.06
N GLU A 146 -1.07 22.76 16.82
CA GLU A 146 -0.62 24.12 17.12
C GLU A 146 0.42 24.63 16.12
N TRP A 147 1.01 23.72 15.32
CA TRP A 147 2.02 24.06 14.35
C TRP A 147 1.43 24.77 13.13
N SER A 148 2.14 25.80 12.67
CA SER A 148 1.89 26.38 11.36
C SER A 148 2.23 25.38 10.25
N ARG A 149 1.66 25.58 9.06
CA ARG A 149 2.02 24.80 7.86
C ARG A 149 3.52 24.87 7.56
N LYS A 150 4.11 26.05 7.72
CA LYS A 150 5.56 26.25 7.58
C LYS A 150 6.36 25.36 8.53
N LYS A 151 5.99 25.31 9.82
CA LYS A 151 6.67 24.44 10.80
C LYS A 151 6.55 22.95 10.41
N TRP A 152 5.37 22.51 9.96
CA TRP A 152 5.22 21.15 9.41
C TRP A 152 6.17 20.90 8.24
N ALA A 153 6.28 21.85 7.31
CA ALA A 153 7.13 21.74 6.14
C ALA A 153 8.63 21.71 6.49
N GLU A 154 9.07 22.49 7.48
CA GLU A 154 10.43 22.47 8.04
C GLU A 154 10.75 21.13 8.71
N VAL A 155 9.79 20.54 9.43
CA VAL A 155 9.94 19.21 10.03
C VAL A 155 10.08 18.15 8.93
N ARG A 156 9.26 18.21 7.88
CA ARG A 156 9.37 17.29 6.73
C ARG A 156 10.70 17.44 6.00
N LEU A 157 11.24 18.66 5.92
CA LEU A 157 12.58 18.90 5.36
C LEU A 157 13.66 18.20 6.19
N ALA A 158 13.62 18.32 7.52
CA ALA A 158 14.61 17.65 8.37
C ALA A 158 14.51 16.12 8.25
N GLU A 159 13.28 15.60 8.20
CA GLU A 159 13.00 14.16 8.10
C GLU A 159 13.55 13.51 6.82
N GLU A 160 13.60 14.27 5.71
CA GLU A 160 14.24 13.82 4.45
C GLU A 160 15.66 13.31 4.67
N PHE A 161 16.38 13.94 5.60
CA PHE A 161 17.78 13.63 5.90
C PHE A 161 17.95 12.90 7.23
N MET A 162 16.87 12.33 7.79
CA MET A 162 16.96 11.72 9.11
C MET A 162 17.78 10.43 9.12
N ASN A 163 18.00 9.76 8.00
CA ASN A 163 18.79 8.52 7.93
C ASN A 163 19.81 8.59 6.80
N ARG A 164 20.98 8.01 7.03
CA ARG A 164 22.07 7.88 6.05
C ARG A 164 22.19 6.43 5.63
N ILE A 165 21.64 6.09 4.47
CA ILE A 165 21.62 4.71 3.98
C ILE A 165 22.73 4.54 2.94
N PRO A 166 23.66 3.59 3.10
CA PRO A 166 24.61 3.24 2.06
C PRO A 166 23.91 2.72 0.81
N SER A 167 24.39 3.13 -0.35
CA SER A 167 23.78 2.77 -1.63
C SER A 167 23.78 1.26 -1.90
N ASP A 168 24.84 0.55 -1.52
CA ASP A 168 24.92 -0.92 -1.67
C ASP A 168 23.84 -1.65 -0.85
N VAL A 169 23.52 -1.15 0.35
CA VAL A 169 22.44 -1.67 1.19
C VAL A 169 21.08 -1.38 0.56
N ALA A 170 20.87 -0.15 0.06
CA ALA A 170 19.62 0.24 -0.61
C ALA A 170 19.38 -0.58 -1.89
N MET A 171 20.41 -0.76 -2.73
CA MET A 171 20.34 -1.58 -3.93
C MET A 171 20.03 -3.05 -3.62
N LYS A 172 20.69 -3.64 -2.61
CA LYS A 172 20.42 -5.03 -2.24
C LYS A 172 18.99 -5.23 -1.75
N ARG A 173 18.44 -4.24 -1.03
CA ARG A 173 17.03 -4.22 -0.65
C ARG A 173 16.14 -4.22 -1.89
N SER A 174 16.36 -3.30 -2.84
CA SER A 174 15.57 -3.23 -4.07
C SER A 174 15.59 -4.56 -4.85
N GLU A 175 16.78 -5.13 -5.08
CA GLU A 175 16.94 -6.42 -5.77
C GLU A 175 16.14 -7.54 -5.08
N THR A 176 16.17 -7.59 -3.75
CA THR A 176 15.46 -8.62 -2.97
C THR A 176 13.94 -8.49 -3.13
N TYR A 177 13.40 -7.27 -3.09
CA TYR A 177 11.98 -7.01 -3.29
C TYR A 177 11.55 -7.34 -4.73
N THR A 178 12.33 -6.97 -5.74
CA THR A 178 12.07 -7.34 -7.15
C THR A 178 12.00 -8.85 -7.34
N MET A 179 12.89 -9.62 -6.69
CA MET A 179 12.85 -11.08 -6.76
C MET A 179 11.61 -11.69 -6.07
N ALA A 180 11.15 -11.11 -4.96
CA ALA A 180 9.94 -11.56 -4.29
C ALA A 180 8.68 -11.26 -5.13
N ASP A 181 8.60 -10.06 -5.71
CA ASP A 181 7.51 -9.66 -6.62
C ASP A 181 7.48 -10.51 -7.89
N ASP A 182 8.64 -10.78 -8.52
CA ASP A 182 8.72 -11.64 -9.71
C ASP A 182 8.25 -13.07 -9.41
N TYR A 183 8.60 -13.62 -8.25
CA TYR A 183 8.11 -14.92 -7.79
C TYR A 183 6.58 -14.93 -7.72
N ILE A 184 5.96 -13.93 -7.10
CA ILE A 184 4.49 -13.83 -6.99
C ILE A 184 3.84 -13.61 -8.35
N SER A 185 4.36 -12.69 -9.16
CA SER A 185 3.83 -12.35 -10.49
C SER A 185 3.83 -13.53 -11.46
N ASN A 186 4.81 -14.43 -11.34
CA ASN A 186 4.88 -15.63 -12.17
C ASN A 186 4.19 -16.86 -11.54
N TYR A 187 3.67 -16.76 -10.32
CA TYR A 187 3.01 -17.88 -9.63
C TYR A 187 1.56 -18.04 -10.08
N ASN A 188 1.35 -18.83 -11.12
CA ASN A 188 0.03 -19.02 -11.73
C ASN A 188 -0.46 -20.46 -11.63
N ILE A 189 -1.77 -20.64 -11.50
CA ILE A 189 -2.45 -21.92 -11.54
C ILE A 189 -3.33 -21.96 -12.78
N TYR A 190 -3.18 -23.02 -13.58
CA TYR A 190 -4.04 -23.28 -14.74
C TYR A 190 -5.26 -24.06 -14.26
N MET A 191 -6.36 -23.36 -14.04
CA MET A 191 -7.53 -23.89 -13.33
C MET A 191 -8.20 -25.04 -14.07
N HIS A 192 -8.18 -25.03 -15.40
CA HIS A 192 -8.68 -26.14 -16.22
C HIS A 192 -7.97 -27.46 -15.92
N HIS A 193 -6.71 -27.41 -15.51
CA HIS A 193 -5.89 -28.56 -15.18
C HIS A 193 -6.11 -29.09 -13.77
N LEU A 194 -7.03 -28.48 -13.01
CA LEU A 194 -7.49 -29.04 -11.76
C LEU A 194 -8.54 -30.13 -12.02
N VAL A 195 -8.30 -31.31 -11.47
CA VAL A 195 -9.21 -32.46 -11.55
C VAL A 195 -9.65 -32.89 -10.15
N ASN A 196 -10.90 -33.33 -10.01
CA ASN A 196 -11.38 -33.92 -8.76
C ASN A 196 -11.04 -35.43 -8.68
N ASP A 197 -11.54 -36.11 -7.63
CA ASP A 197 -11.32 -37.55 -7.43
C ASP A 197 -11.93 -38.43 -8.54
N ASN A 198 -12.90 -37.90 -9.30
CA ASN A 198 -13.51 -38.56 -10.44
C ASN A 198 -12.78 -38.26 -11.77
N GLY A 199 -11.72 -37.45 -11.76
CA GLY A 199 -11.03 -36.97 -12.96
C GLY A 199 -11.78 -35.84 -13.70
N GLU A 200 -12.79 -35.25 -13.09
CA GLU A 200 -13.60 -34.19 -13.72
C GLU A 200 -12.92 -32.83 -13.56
N ARG A 201 -12.99 -32.01 -14.62
CA ARG A 201 -12.51 -30.63 -14.63
C ARG A 201 -13.66 -29.69 -14.31
N LEU A 202 -13.52 -28.91 -13.24
CA LEU A 202 -14.59 -27.99 -12.82
C LEU A 202 -14.49 -26.62 -13.49
N PHE A 203 -13.32 -26.25 -14.04
CA PHE A 203 -13.02 -24.92 -14.55
C PHE A 203 -12.87 -24.89 -16.09
N PRO A 204 -13.22 -23.77 -16.74
CA PRO A 204 -13.13 -23.64 -18.19
C PRO A 204 -11.68 -23.67 -18.70
N GLU A 205 -11.53 -24.09 -19.95
CA GLU A 205 -10.24 -24.11 -20.66
C GLU A 205 -9.61 -22.71 -20.74
N GLY A 206 -8.29 -22.64 -20.61
CA GLY A 206 -7.54 -21.39 -20.69
C GLY A 206 -7.58 -20.49 -19.45
N LEU A 207 -8.37 -20.82 -18.42
CA LEU A 207 -8.42 -20.03 -17.18
C LEU A 207 -7.10 -20.16 -16.40
N LYS A 208 -6.33 -19.07 -16.37
CA LYS A 208 -5.05 -18.94 -15.68
C LYS A 208 -5.16 -17.86 -14.60
N LEU A 209 -4.88 -18.23 -13.34
CA LEU A 209 -5.05 -17.34 -12.19
C LEU A 209 -3.76 -17.24 -11.36
N ILE A 210 -3.41 -16.04 -10.95
CA ILE A 210 -2.33 -15.80 -9.99
C ILE A 210 -2.70 -16.31 -8.59
N SER A 211 -1.69 -16.77 -7.84
CA SER A 211 -1.78 -17.60 -6.64
C SER A 211 -2.59 -17.07 -5.46
N HIS A 212 -2.86 -15.77 -5.40
CA HIS A 212 -3.59 -15.13 -4.31
C HIS A 212 -4.87 -14.47 -4.83
N TRP A 213 -4.81 -13.23 -5.32
CA TRP A 213 -6.02 -12.48 -5.64
C TRP A 213 -6.76 -13.05 -6.85
N GLY A 214 -6.07 -13.68 -7.80
CA GLY A 214 -6.71 -14.40 -8.90
C GLY A 214 -7.59 -15.54 -8.41
N LEU A 215 -7.03 -16.40 -7.54
CA LEU A 215 -7.77 -17.49 -6.90
C LEU A 215 -8.93 -16.98 -6.01
N ARG A 216 -8.68 -15.94 -5.21
CA ARG A 216 -9.69 -15.33 -4.34
C ARG A 216 -10.85 -14.75 -5.15
N ASP A 217 -10.55 -14.00 -6.21
CA ASP A 217 -11.57 -13.36 -7.04
C ASP A 217 -12.42 -14.40 -7.78
N GLU A 218 -11.80 -15.48 -8.28
CA GLU A 218 -12.52 -16.60 -8.87
C GLU A 218 -13.42 -17.29 -7.84
N LEU A 219 -12.93 -17.51 -6.61
CA LEU A 219 -13.74 -18.06 -5.52
C LEU A 219 -14.96 -17.17 -5.22
N LYS A 220 -14.76 -15.84 -5.18
CA LYS A 220 -15.82 -14.85 -5.02
C LYS A 220 -16.85 -14.91 -6.16
N ALA A 221 -16.42 -15.16 -7.40
CA ALA A 221 -17.31 -15.28 -8.54
C ALA A 221 -18.26 -16.49 -8.43
N GLN A 222 -17.86 -17.55 -7.73
CA GLN A 222 -18.67 -18.76 -7.59
C GLN A 222 -19.87 -18.63 -6.64
N TYR A 223 -19.99 -17.56 -5.83
CA TYR A 223 -21.19 -17.35 -5.00
C TYR A 223 -22.47 -17.14 -5.80
N ALA A 224 -22.36 -16.69 -7.05
CA ALA A 224 -23.51 -16.54 -7.94
C ALA A 224 -23.93 -17.86 -8.63
N ASN A 225 -23.08 -18.89 -8.56
CA ASN A 225 -23.31 -20.18 -9.21
C ASN A 225 -23.93 -21.18 -8.22
N PRO A 226 -25.12 -21.75 -8.49
CA PRO A 226 -25.74 -22.76 -7.63
C PRO A 226 -24.84 -23.98 -7.37
N GLU A 227 -24.02 -24.36 -8.35
CA GLU A 227 -23.05 -25.48 -8.27
C GLU A 227 -21.64 -24.99 -7.91
N GLY A 228 -21.51 -23.75 -7.42
CA GLY A 228 -20.24 -23.09 -7.17
C GLY A 228 -19.45 -23.64 -5.98
N LEU A 229 -20.11 -24.29 -5.01
CA LEU A 229 -19.48 -24.72 -3.76
C LEU A 229 -18.30 -25.67 -3.97
N SER A 230 -18.43 -26.65 -4.87
CA SER A 230 -17.36 -27.60 -5.17
C SER A 230 -16.11 -26.92 -5.75
N ARG A 231 -16.32 -25.89 -6.58
CA ARG A 231 -15.24 -25.05 -7.12
C ARG A 231 -14.58 -24.22 -6.03
N GLN A 232 -15.36 -23.63 -5.12
CA GLN A 232 -14.83 -22.86 -3.99
C GLN A 232 -13.96 -23.73 -3.08
N GLN A 233 -14.42 -24.95 -2.76
CA GLN A 233 -13.68 -25.92 -1.96
C GLN A 233 -12.39 -26.40 -2.66
N MET A 234 -12.43 -26.61 -3.98
CA MET A 234 -11.23 -26.95 -4.74
C MET A 234 -10.22 -25.79 -4.75
N ILE A 235 -10.66 -24.54 -4.94
CA ILE A 235 -9.79 -23.36 -4.85
C ILE A 235 -9.18 -23.22 -3.46
N GLN A 236 -9.98 -23.35 -2.41
CA GLN A 236 -9.48 -23.36 -1.03
C GLN A 236 -8.37 -24.40 -0.88
N LYS A 237 -8.58 -25.61 -1.43
CA LYS A 237 -7.59 -26.67 -1.31
C LYS A 237 -6.28 -26.32 -2.02
N VAL A 238 -6.36 -25.69 -3.20
CA VAL A 238 -5.17 -25.16 -3.89
C VAL A 238 -4.43 -24.15 -3.00
N MET A 239 -5.14 -23.19 -2.41
CA MET A 239 -4.55 -22.18 -1.52
C MET A 239 -3.86 -22.82 -0.32
N GLU A 240 -4.49 -23.82 0.32
CA GLU A 240 -3.87 -24.57 1.42
C GLU A 240 -2.57 -25.26 1.01
N ARG A 241 -2.52 -25.88 -0.18
CA ARG A 241 -1.31 -26.54 -0.69
C ARG A 241 -0.18 -25.55 -0.96
N ILE A 242 -0.50 -24.34 -1.42
CA ILE A 242 0.46 -23.26 -1.61
C ILE A 242 1.03 -22.82 -0.25
N ILE A 243 0.16 -22.57 0.73
CA ILE A 243 0.56 -22.14 2.08
C ILE A 243 1.43 -23.20 2.75
N LEU A 244 1.01 -24.46 2.72
CA LEU A 244 1.76 -25.56 3.36
C LEU A 244 3.07 -25.90 2.61
N GLN A 245 3.27 -25.33 1.42
CA GLN A 245 4.35 -25.67 0.48
C GLN A 245 4.34 -27.17 0.17
N GLU A 246 3.13 -27.68 -0.07
CA GLU A 246 2.83 -29.06 -0.49
C GLU A 246 2.41 -29.13 -1.96
N ILE A 247 2.13 -27.98 -2.57
CA ILE A 247 1.84 -27.88 -4.00
C ILE A 247 2.98 -28.50 -4.82
N PRO A 248 2.66 -29.36 -5.80
CA PRO A 248 3.68 -29.94 -6.66
C PRO A 248 4.34 -28.88 -7.55
N GLN A 249 5.67 -28.81 -7.56
CA GLN A 249 6.40 -27.76 -8.30
C GLN A 249 6.05 -27.73 -9.79
N LYS A 250 5.78 -28.91 -10.37
CA LYS A 250 5.47 -29.08 -11.80
C LYS A 250 4.18 -28.39 -12.27
N VAL A 251 3.25 -28.09 -11.36
CA VAL A 251 1.94 -27.51 -11.71
C VAL A 251 1.95 -25.98 -11.64
N ILE A 252 3.00 -25.39 -11.05
CA ILE A 252 3.16 -23.94 -10.95
C ILE A 252 3.46 -23.41 -12.35
N ASN A 253 2.60 -22.51 -12.83
CA ASN A 253 2.68 -21.86 -14.13
C ASN A 253 2.82 -22.83 -15.32
N SER A 254 2.17 -24.01 -15.25
CA SER A 254 2.26 -25.08 -16.25
C SER A 254 0.89 -25.63 -16.63
N ASP A 255 0.67 -25.83 -17.93
CA ASP A 255 -0.50 -26.49 -18.54
C ASP A 255 -0.22 -27.96 -18.91
N LYS A 256 0.98 -28.46 -18.61
CA LYS A 256 1.42 -29.80 -19.02
C LYS A 256 0.93 -30.92 -18.11
N PHE A 257 0.37 -30.58 -16.96
CA PHE A 257 0.01 -31.55 -15.94
C PHE A 257 -1.38 -31.29 -15.40
N ASP A 258 -2.14 -32.36 -15.20
CA ASP A 258 -3.36 -32.31 -14.41
C ASP A 258 -3.05 -32.58 -12.95
N TRP A 259 -3.77 -31.90 -12.05
CA TRP A 259 -3.54 -31.99 -10.62
C TRP A 259 -4.83 -32.13 -9.85
N ASN A 260 -4.86 -33.10 -8.94
CA ASN A 260 -5.91 -33.20 -7.94
C ASN A 260 -5.43 -32.60 -6.62
N PRO A 261 -5.94 -31.42 -6.19
CA PRO A 261 -5.48 -30.77 -4.95
C PRO A 261 -5.86 -31.54 -3.67
N HIS A 262 -6.92 -32.35 -3.71
CA HIS A 262 -7.40 -33.12 -2.56
C HIS A 262 -6.46 -34.27 -2.25
N THR A 263 -6.12 -35.09 -3.24
CA THR A 263 -5.17 -36.21 -3.09
C THR A 263 -3.71 -35.78 -3.27
N ASN A 264 -3.48 -34.58 -3.80
CA ASN A 264 -2.18 -34.05 -4.21
C ASN A 264 -1.48 -34.84 -5.33
N SER A 265 -2.23 -35.62 -6.11
CA SER A 265 -1.69 -36.42 -7.21
C SER A 265 -1.59 -35.62 -8.51
N VAL A 266 -0.52 -35.85 -9.27
CA VAL A 266 -0.25 -35.18 -10.55
C VAL A 266 -0.25 -36.21 -11.68
N TYR A 267 -0.77 -35.81 -12.85
CA TYR A 267 -0.91 -36.65 -14.02
C TYR A 267 -0.40 -35.91 -15.26
N GLU A 268 0.07 -36.63 -16.29
CA GLU A 268 0.31 -36.00 -17.61
C GLU A 268 -1.03 -35.47 -18.15
N ALA A 269 -1.05 -34.23 -18.64
CA ALA A 269 -2.31 -33.56 -19.00
C ALA A 269 -3.14 -34.36 -20.01
N GLY A 270 -4.42 -34.53 -19.70
CA GLY A 270 -5.38 -35.27 -20.54
C GLY A 270 -5.24 -36.79 -20.45
N THR A 271 -4.39 -37.30 -19.56
CA THR A 271 -4.18 -38.74 -19.34
C THR A 271 -4.49 -39.13 -17.88
N ASN A 272 -4.57 -40.43 -17.61
CA ASN A 272 -4.62 -40.96 -16.25
C ASN A 272 -3.25 -41.47 -15.77
N GLU A 273 -2.17 -41.11 -16.45
CA GLU A 273 -0.82 -41.56 -16.09
C GLU A 273 -0.28 -40.68 -14.96
N ASN A 274 -0.14 -41.28 -13.77
CA ASN A 274 0.38 -40.59 -12.59
C ASN A 274 1.87 -40.27 -12.76
N VAL A 275 2.25 -39.05 -12.44
CA VAL A 275 3.62 -38.54 -12.53
C VAL A 275 4.12 -38.17 -11.15
N SER A 276 5.32 -38.64 -10.80
CA SER A 276 5.99 -38.17 -9.60
C SER A 276 6.29 -36.67 -9.71
N ALA A 277 5.81 -35.91 -8.73
CA ALA A 277 6.01 -34.48 -8.64
C ALA A 277 6.35 -34.12 -7.19
N GLU A 278 7.55 -33.57 -7.00
CA GLU A 278 7.99 -33.10 -5.69
C GLU A 278 7.26 -31.81 -5.31
N ALA A 279 7.02 -31.64 -4.02
CA ALA A 279 6.46 -30.41 -3.49
C ALA A 279 7.46 -29.25 -3.62
N GLU A 280 6.94 -28.03 -3.72
CA GLU A 280 7.75 -26.82 -3.69
C GLU A 280 8.59 -26.72 -2.41
N SER A 281 9.87 -26.40 -2.54
CA SER A 281 10.88 -26.47 -1.46
C SER A 281 10.87 -25.27 -0.51
N ASN A 282 9.71 -24.94 0.08
CA ASN A 282 9.51 -23.78 0.98
C ASN A 282 9.98 -22.43 0.38
N ILE A 283 10.02 -22.33 -0.95
CA ILE A 283 10.52 -21.17 -1.69
C ILE A 283 9.74 -19.90 -1.30
N ARG A 284 8.42 -20.02 -1.09
CA ARG A 284 7.57 -18.92 -0.60
C ARG A 284 8.13 -18.25 0.66
N TYR A 285 8.56 -19.06 1.62
CA TYR A 285 9.08 -18.57 2.90
C TYR A 285 10.55 -18.16 2.80
N GLN A 286 11.31 -18.74 1.87
CA GLN A 286 12.65 -18.25 1.57
C GLN A 286 12.62 -16.80 1.05
N HIS A 287 11.66 -16.44 0.19
CA HIS A 287 11.50 -15.05 -0.26
C HIS A 287 11.19 -14.10 0.89
N LEU A 288 10.23 -14.44 1.77
CA LEU A 288 9.93 -13.63 2.96
C LEU A 288 11.16 -13.48 3.88
N LEU A 289 11.90 -14.57 4.12
CA LEU A 289 13.10 -14.55 4.94
C LEU A 289 14.21 -13.69 4.31
N ASN A 290 14.38 -13.75 2.99
CA ASN A 290 15.31 -12.88 2.26
C ASN A 290 14.94 -11.41 2.45
N THR A 291 13.65 -11.07 2.34
CA THR A 291 13.14 -9.72 2.60
C THR A 291 13.43 -9.28 4.04
N TYR A 292 13.20 -10.13 5.03
CA TYR A 292 13.58 -9.86 6.42
C TYR A 292 15.07 -9.57 6.57
N HIS A 293 15.94 -10.40 6.00
CA HIS A 293 17.39 -10.19 6.09
C HIS A 293 17.86 -8.93 5.37
N ALA A 294 17.25 -8.59 4.23
CA ALA A 294 17.53 -7.35 3.54
C ALA A 294 17.14 -6.15 4.41
N GLU A 295 15.95 -6.18 5.02
CA GLU A 295 15.47 -5.12 5.91
C GLU A 295 16.26 -4.99 7.20
N LYS A 296 16.70 -6.11 7.77
CA LYS A 296 17.56 -6.12 8.97
C LYS A 296 18.91 -5.45 8.71
N ARG A 297 19.44 -5.50 7.48
CA ARG A 297 20.68 -4.78 7.11
C ARG A 297 20.51 -3.26 7.18
N LEU A 298 19.28 -2.75 7.09
CA LEU A 298 19.01 -1.31 7.22
C LEU A 298 18.98 -0.87 8.69
N ASP A 299 18.66 -1.77 9.63
CA ASP A 299 18.44 -1.42 11.05
C ASP A 299 19.54 -0.54 11.68
N PRO A 300 20.86 -0.79 11.46
CA PRO A 300 21.91 0.06 12.02
C PRO A 300 21.92 1.52 11.50
N TYR A 301 21.27 1.78 10.37
CA TYR A 301 21.21 3.09 9.73
C TYR A 301 19.95 3.89 10.10
N TYR A 302 19.05 3.30 10.90
CA TYR A 302 17.85 3.93 11.44
C TYR A 302 17.90 3.95 12.98
N PRO A 303 18.73 4.81 13.61
CA PRO A 303 18.93 4.78 15.07
C PRO A 303 17.65 5.08 15.88
N HIS A 304 16.70 5.80 15.31
CA HIS A 304 15.41 6.12 15.94
C HIS A 304 14.27 5.17 15.53
N ALA A 305 14.55 4.21 14.64
CA ALA A 305 13.62 3.19 14.17
C ALA A 305 14.38 1.90 13.76
N PRO A 306 15.07 1.20 14.70
CA PRO A 306 16.05 0.16 14.40
C PRO A 306 15.43 -1.22 14.11
N SER A 307 14.26 -1.23 13.47
CA SER A 307 13.60 -2.42 12.93
C SER A 307 12.66 -2.01 11.79
N LEU A 308 12.32 -2.92 10.88
CA LEU A 308 11.32 -2.65 9.86
C LEU A 308 9.97 -2.29 10.48
N MET A 309 9.61 -2.95 11.58
CA MET A 309 8.38 -2.63 12.32
C MET A 309 8.38 -1.16 12.74
N ASP A 310 9.45 -0.70 13.38
CA ASP A 310 9.58 0.70 13.77
C ASP A 310 9.54 1.64 12.57
N ARG A 311 10.23 1.31 11.47
CA ARG A 311 10.21 2.14 10.25
C ARG A 311 8.79 2.25 9.69
N ARG A 312 8.11 1.12 9.53
CA ARG A 312 6.78 1.03 8.95
C ARG A 312 5.73 1.74 9.79
N PHE A 313 5.77 1.60 11.11
CA PHE A 313 4.79 2.24 11.99
C PHE A 313 5.15 3.69 12.32
N LYS A 314 6.37 3.96 12.79
CA LYS A 314 6.76 5.29 13.29
C LYS A 314 7.06 6.28 12.16
N LEU A 315 7.62 5.83 11.04
CA LEU A 315 8.07 6.70 9.94
C LEU A 315 7.12 6.67 8.74
N ASN A 316 6.74 5.49 8.24
CA ASN A 316 5.89 5.41 7.04
C ASN A 316 4.42 5.68 7.36
N ARG A 317 3.84 4.97 8.33
CA ARG A 317 2.44 5.16 8.72
C ARG A 317 2.23 6.35 9.62
N GLU A 318 3.24 6.72 10.41
CA GLU A 318 3.12 7.73 11.47
C GLU A 318 1.97 7.42 12.44
N MET A 319 1.83 6.15 12.77
CA MET A 319 0.91 5.63 13.77
C MET A 319 1.67 4.58 14.57
N SER A 320 1.57 4.61 15.90
CA SER A 320 2.27 3.60 16.68
C SER A 320 1.73 2.21 16.34
N GLU A 321 2.61 1.21 16.36
CA GLU A 321 2.23 -0.19 16.13
C GLU A 321 1.07 -0.61 17.04
N LYS A 322 1.14 -0.18 18.31
CA LYS A 322 0.11 -0.41 19.31
C LYS A 322 -1.23 0.18 18.91
N ASP A 323 -1.27 1.44 18.45
CA ASP A 323 -2.52 2.10 18.05
C ASP A 323 -3.15 1.42 16.82
N VAL A 324 -2.31 1.04 15.84
CA VAL A 324 -2.79 0.29 14.66
C VAL A 324 -3.33 -1.07 15.09
N GLU A 325 -2.59 -1.83 15.90
CA GLU A 325 -3.06 -3.12 16.41
C GLU A 325 -4.38 -2.98 17.18
N GLN A 326 -4.53 -1.93 18.01
CA GLN A 326 -5.76 -1.64 18.72
C GLN A 326 -6.94 -1.38 17.76
N LEU A 327 -6.73 -0.60 16.70
CA LEU A 327 -7.76 -0.35 15.67
C LEU A 327 -8.17 -1.65 14.98
N LEU A 328 -7.21 -2.48 14.54
CA LEU A 328 -7.51 -3.76 13.89
C LEU A 328 -8.23 -4.73 14.83
N ILE A 329 -7.78 -4.83 16.08
CA ILE A 329 -8.44 -5.65 17.11
C ILE A 329 -9.88 -5.17 17.31
N SER A 330 -10.13 -3.86 17.34
CA SER A 330 -11.49 -3.32 17.50
C SER A 330 -12.43 -3.73 16.37
N VAL A 331 -11.92 -3.80 15.12
CA VAL A 331 -12.69 -4.35 13.99
C VAL A 331 -13.00 -5.82 14.22
N VAL A 332 -11.96 -6.66 14.40
CA VAL A 332 -12.13 -8.13 14.42
C VAL A 332 -12.81 -8.66 15.69
N THR A 333 -13.03 -7.80 16.69
CA THR A 333 -13.78 -8.12 17.91
C THR A 333 -15.15 -7.44 17.98
N SER A 334 -15.56 -6.71 16.94
CA SER A 334 -16.84 -6.01 16.94
C SER A 334 -18.02 -6.98 17.08
N PRO A 335 -18.97 -6.72 17.99
CA PRO A 335 -20.12 -7.59 18.22
C PRO A 335 -21.02 -7.74 16.99
N VAL A 336 -21.07 -6.73 16.10
CA VAL A 336 -21.92 -6.72 14.90
C VAL A 336 -21.59 -7.88 13.94
N LEU A 337 -20.34 -8.37 13.98
CA LEU A 337 -19.87 -9.43 13.09
C LEU A 337 -20.64 -10.73 13.22
N LYS A 338 -21.16 -11.05 14.42
CA LYS A 338 -21.97 -12.28 14.64
C LYS A 338 -23.30 -12.21 13.91
N ASP A 339 -23.91 -11.03 13.90
CA ASP A 339 -25.18 -10.79 13.23
C ASP A 339 -24.98 -10.76 11.71
N ILE A 340 -23.89 -10.15 11.23
CA ILE A 340 -23.50 -10.20 9.82
C ILE A 340 -23.26 -11.66 9.37
N ALA A 341 -22.49 -12.44 10.13
CA ALA A 341 -22.22 -13.84 9.84
C ALA A 341 -23.51 -14.68 9.79
N SER A 342 -24.43 -14.44 10.72
CA SER A 342 -25.75 -15.09 10.74
C SER A 342 -26.57 -14.76 9.48
N LEU A 343 -26.54 -13.50 9.04
CA LEU A 343 -27.17 -13.06 7.79
C LEU A 343 -26.54 -13.72 6.56
N ILE A 344 -25.20 -13.83 6.51
CA ILE A 344 -24.49 -14.53 5.43
C ILE A 344 -24.91 -16.01 5.41
N GLN A 345 -24.92 -16.68 6.56
CA GLN A 345 -25.33 -18.07 6.68
C GLN A 345 -26.77 -18.29 6.18
N GLN A 346 -27.69 -17.40 6.56
CA GLN A 346 -29.07 -17.43 6.09
C GLN A 346 -29.16 -17.27 4.56
N ARG A 347 -28.39 -16.34 3.98
CA ARG A 347 -28.38 -16.10 2.53
C ARG A 347 -27.77 -17.26 1.74
N LEU A 348 -26.74 -17.91 2.28
CA LEU A 348 -26.09 -19.05 1.65
C LEU A 348 -26.90 -20.35 1.79
N GLY A 349 -27.75 -20.47 2.81
CA GLY A 349 -28.54 -21.67 3.06
C GLY A 349 -27.69 -22.88 3.50
N ARG A 350 -26.45 -22.64 3.95
CA ARG A 350 -25.51 -23.66 4.44
C ARG A 350 -24.67 -23.09 5.60
N PRO A 351 -24.04 -23.93 6.43
CA PRO A 351 -22.99 -23.49 7.34
C PRO A 351 -21.89 -22.70 6.60
N LEU A 352 -21.28 -21.76 7.33
CA LEU A 352 -20.15 -21.01 6.80
C LEU A 352 -18.92 -21.93 6.65
N GLU A 353 -18.15 -21.68 5.61
CA GLU A 353 -16.87 -22.28 5.29
C GLU A 353 -15.75 -21.26 5.55
N PRO A 354 -14.47 -21.69 5.69
CA PRO A 354 -13.37 -20.76 5.97
C PRO A 354 -13.24 -19.64 4.94
N PHE A 355 -13.51 -19.94 3.66
CA PHE A 355 -13.45 -18.94 2.59
C PHE A 355 -14.62 -17.94 2.61
N ASP A 356 -15.64 -18.10 3.46
CA ASP A 356 -16.74 -17.13 3.55
C ASP A 356 -16.33 -15.79 4.19
N ILE A 357 -15.10 -15.68 4.69
CA ILE A 357 -14.45 -14.36 4.91
C ILE A 357 -14.45 -13.50 3.64
N TRP A 358 -14.51 -14.13 2.46
CA TRP A 358 -14.54 -13.48 1.16
C TRP A 358 -15.95 -13.28 0.60
N TYR A 359 -17.00 -13.55 1.37
CA TYR A 359 -18.37 -13.38 0.91
C TYR A 359 -18.61 -11.97 0.34
N ASN A 360 -19.10 -11.90 -0.90
CA ASN A 360 -19.33 -10.65 -1.64
C ASN A 360 -20.82 -10.38 -1.92
N GLY A 361 -21.73 -11.14 -1.32
CA GLY A 361 -23.17 -11.03 -1.60
C GLY A 361 -23.86 -9.81 -0.97
N PHE A 362 -23.12 -8.95 -0.27
CA PHE A 362 -23.55 -7.60 0.12
C PHE A 362 -23.24 -6.55 -0.93
N LYS A 363 -22.44 -6.84 -1.96
CA LYS A 363 -22.29 -5.89 -3.06
C LYS A 363 -23.63 -5.69 -3.74
N ALA A 364 -24.03 -4.43 -3.92
CA ALA A 364 -25.26 -4.08 -4.63
C ALA A 364 -25.25 -4.76 -6.00
N ARG A 365 -26.22 -5.65 -6.24
CA ARG A 365 -26.41 -6.19 -7.59
C ARG A 365 -26.99 -5.05 -8.40
N SER A 366 -26.18 -4.51 -9.32
CA SER A 366 -26.67 -3.58 -10.32
C SER A 366 -27.88 -4.21 -11.01
N GLN A 367 -28.88 -3.40 -11.33
CA GLN A 367 -29.96 -3.82 -12.23
C GLN A 367 -29.41 -4.22 -13.62
N TYR A 368 -28.16 -3.85 -13.91
CA TYR A 368 -27.42 -4.22 -15.09
C TYR A 368 -26.59 -5.48 -14.86
N SER A 369 -26.67 -6.44 -15.79
CA SER A 369 -25.72 -7.56 -15.85
C SER A 369 -24.31 -7.05 -16.17
N GLU A 370 -23.29 -7.82 -15.81
CA GLU A 370 -21.91 -7.51 -16.17
C GLU A 370 -21.75 -7.36 -17.69
N GLU A 371 -22.42 -8.18 -18.52
CA GLU A 371 -22.35 -8.01 -19.97
C GLU A 371 -23.04 -6.73 -20.48
N GLN A 372 -24.07 -6.25 -19.76
CA GLN A 372 -24.69 -4.95 -20.08
C GLN A 372 -23.73 -3.80 -19.75
N LEU A 373 -23.07 -3.86 -18.60
CA LEU A 373 -22.06 -2.88 -18.20
C LEU A 373 -20.86 -2.91 -19.16
N ASP A 374 -20.34 -4.10 -19.50
CA ASP A 374 -19.29 -4.29 -20.49
C ASP A 374 -19.66 -3.66 -21.83
N ARG A 375 -20.86 -3.94 -22.36
CA ARG A 375 -21.31 -3.33 -23.63
C ARG A 375 -21.39 -1.82 -23.57
N LYS A 376 -21.79 -1.25 -22.44
CA LYS A 376 -21.88 0.20 -22.26
C LYS A 376 -20.49 0.83 -22.18
N VAL A 377 -19.63 0.31 -21.32
CA VAL A 377 -18.26 0.78 -21.11
C VAL A 377 -17.41 0.61 -22.38
N SER A 378 -17.47 -0.53 -23.06
CA SER A 378 -16.70 -0.76 -24.30
C SER A 378 -17.14 0.17 -25.45
N ARG A 379 -18.40 0.66 -25.45
CA ARG A 379 -18.87 1.67 -26.43
C ARG A 379 -18.39 3.07 -26.09
N MET A 380 -18.31 3.41 -24.81
CA MET A 380 -17.81 4.71 -24.36
C MET A 380 -16.28 4.80 -24.53
N TYR A 381 -15.59 3.72 -24.19
CA TYR A 381 -14.13 3.65 -24.14
C TYR A 381 -13.60 2.47 -24.96
N PRO A 382 -13.59 2.58 -26.30
CA PRO A 382 -13.02 1.57 -27.19
C PRO A 382 -11.50 1.43 -27.03
N ASP A 383 -10.82 2.48 -26.58
CA ASP A 383 -9.37 2.54 -26.40
C ASP A 383 -8.98 3.52 -25.27
N VAL A 384 -7.68 3.61 -24.98
CA VAL A 384 -7.11 4.46 -23.93
C VAL A 384 -7.31 5.95 -24.23
N GLU A 385 -7.20 6.34 -25.50
CA GLU A 385 -7.35 7.73 -25.91
C GLU A 385 -8.78 8.25 -25.70
N ALA A 386 -9.78 7.41 -25.96
CA ALA A 386 -11.18 7.71 -25.68
C ALA A 386 -11.44 7.91 -24.18
N PHE A 387 -10.85 7.08 -23.33
CA PHE A 387 -10.97 7.24 -21.87
C PHE A 387 -10.26 8.50 -21.37
N GLU A 388 -9.03 8.79 -21.83
CA GLU A 388 -8.30 10.02 -21.47
C GLU A 388 -9.08 11.29 -21.84
N LYS A 389 -9.64 11.32 -23.06
CA LYS A 389 -10.43 12.47 -23.54
C LYS A 389 -11.69 12.72 -22.74
N ASP A 390 -12.24 11.69 -22.09
CA ASP A 390 -13.48 11.80 -21.32
C ASP A 390 -13.24 12.15 -19.84
N LEU A 391 -11.98 12.21 -19.38
CA LEU A 391 -11.65 12.59 -18.00
C LEU A 391 -12.34 13.89 -17.54
N PRO A 392 -12.40 14.99 -18.33
CA PRO A 392 -13.13 16.18 -17.90
C PRO A 392 -14.62 15.94 -17.68
N TYR A 393 -15.24 15.03 -18.44
CA TYR A 393 -16.66 14.68 -18.24
C TYR A 393 -16.83 13.82 -16.99
N ILE A 394 -16.02 12.77 -16.82
CA ILE A 394 -16.00 11.90 -15.64
C ILE A 394 -15.87 12.73 -14.36
N LEU A 395 -14.91 13.66 -14.32
CA LEU A 395 -14.68 14.52 -13.16
C LEU A 395 -15.88 15.45 -12.90
N ARG A 396 -16.50 16.04 -13.93
CA ARG A 396 -17.72 16.84 -13.76
C ARG A 396 -18.87 16.03 -13.17
N ARG A 397 -19.00 14.75 -13.53
CA ARG A 397 -20.00 13.83 -12.95
C ARG A 397 -19.76 13.58 -11.46
N LEU A 398 -18.49 13.54 -11.05
CA LEU A 398 -18.08 13.42 -9.65
C LEU A 398 -18.17 14.76 -8.87
N GLY A 399 -18.75 15.81 -9.48
CA GLY A 399 -19.03 17.09 -8.83
C GLY A 399 -17.92 18.13 -8.93
N PHE A 400 -16.89 17.91 -9.74
CA PHE A 400 -15.84 18.92 -9.99
C PHE A 400 -16.36 20.02 -10.92
N SER A 401 -15.94 21.27 -10.67
CA SER A 401 -16.26 22.38 -11.57
C SER A 401 -15.61 22.18 -12.94
N PRO A 402 -16.10 22.83 -14.01
CA PRO A 402 -15.45 22.77 -15.32
C PRO A 402 -13.96 23.11 -15.27
N GLU A 403 -13.59 24.15 -14.51
CA GLU A 403 -12.20 24.59 -14.37
C GLU A 403 -11.34 23.55 -13.62
N GLN A 404 -11.87 22.98 -12.54
CA GLN A 404 -11.19 21.91 -11.80
C GLN A 404 -10.99 20.66 -12.66
N ALA A 405 -12.03 20.26 -13.40
CA ALA A 405 -11.99 19.09 -14.26
C ALA A 405 -10.99 19.25 -15.41
N GLU A 406 -10.93 20.42 -16.04
CA GLU A 406 -9.95 20.74 -17.08
C GLU A 406 -8.53 20.78 -16.52
N PHE A 407 -8.34 21.38 -15.34
CA PHE A 407 -7.04 21.39 -14.66
C PHE A 407 -6.56 19.98 -14.37
N LEU A 408 -7.38 19.13 -13.74
CA LEU A 408 -7.04 17.75 -13.42
C LEU A 408 -6.74 16.94 -14.67
N ALA A 409 -7.59 17.01 -15.70
CA ALA A 409 -7.39 16.27 -16.95
C ALA A 409 -6.11 16.71 -17.70
N ALA A 410 -5.69 17.98 -17.57
CA ALA A 410 -4.43 18.44 -18.15
C ALA A 410 -3.18 17.84 -17.47
N HIS A 411 -3.31 17.42 -16.20
CA HIS A 411 -2.20 16.88 -15.38
C HIS A 411 -2.25 15.34 -15.23
N ILE A 412 -3.21 14.67 -15.87
CA ILE A 412 -3.38 13.22 -15.81
C ILE A 412 -3.26 12.64 -17.23
N LYS A 413 -2.37 11.66 -17.39
CA LYS A 413 -2.18 10.87 -18.62
C LYS A 413 -2.72 9.47 -18.40
N VAL A 414 -3.34 8.87 -19.41
CA VAL A 414 -3.81 7.49 -19.34
C VAL A 414 -2.90 6.61 -20.20
N ASP A 415 -2.33 5.56 -19.60
CA ASP A 415 -1.50 4.61 -20.34
C ASP A 415 -2.10 3.18 -20.32
N PRO A 416 -1.85 2.37 -21.37
CA PRO A 416 -2.29 0.97 -21.39
C PRO A 416 -1.47 0.13 -20.39
N SER A 417 -2.11 -0.44 -19.36
CA SER A 417 -1.44 -1.28 -18.36
C SER A 417 -1.19 -2.70 -18.88
N ARG A 418 -0.01 -3.26 -18.58
CA ARG A 418 0.22 -4.72 -18.68
C ARG A 418 -0.43 -5.51 -17.55
N GLY A 419 -0.50 -4.91 -16.36
CA GLY A 419 -1.03 -5.51 -15.15
C GLY A 419 -2.54 -5.34 -15.00
N ALA A 420 -3.02 -5.41 -13.76
CA ALA A 420 -4.42 -5.14 -13.45
C ALA A 420 -4.80 -3.65 -13.61
N GLY A 421 -3.82 -2.75 -13.48
CA GLY A 421 -3.98 -1.29 -13.39
C GLY A 421 -3.18 -0.76 -12.22
N HIS A 422 -2.72 0.49 -12.29
CA HIS A 422 -2.08 1.22 -11.18
C HIS A 422 -1.90 2.71 -11.48
N ALA A 423 -1.86 3.54 -10.45
CA ALA A 423 -1.51 4.94 -10.54
C ALA A 423 -0.01 5.19 -10.31
N SER A 424 0.56 6.17 -11.02
CA SER A 424 1.91 6.70 -10.80
C SER A 424 1.86 8.21 -10.75
N GLY A 425 1.85 8.79 -9.55
CA GLY A 425 1.84 10.24 -9.35
C GLY A 425 3.11 10.92 -9.86
N ALA A 426 3.02 12.21 -10.18
CA ALA A 426 4.17 13.03 -10.50
C ALA A 426 4.91 13.46 -9.21
N MET A 427 6.17 13.90 -9.32
CA MET A 427 6.94 14.46 -8.19
C MET A 427 7.34 15.92 -8.38
N MET A 428 6.90 16.56 -9.46
CA MET A 428 7.04 17.99 -9.71
C MET A 428 5.86 18.50 -10.56
N PRO A 429 5.41 19.76 -10.41
CA PRO A 429 4.25 20.30 -11.12
C PRO A 429 4.34 20.28 -12.65
N SER A 430 5.55 20.30 -13.22
CA SER A 430 5.74 20.26 -14.67
C SER A 430 5.61 18.86 -15.29
N ASP A 431 5.39 17.83 -14.47
CA ASP A 431 5.22 16.44 -14.88
C ASP A 431 3.77 15.99 -14.64
N ASN A 432 3.31 14.98 -15.38
CA ASN A 432 1.95 14.47 -15.27
C ASN A 432 1.88 13.24 -14.35
N ALA A 433 0.75 13.10 -13.65
CA ALA A 433 0.37 11.83 -13.05
C ALA A 433 -0.10 10.87 -14.16
N HIS A 434 0.17 9.58 -13.97
CA HIS A 434 -0.15 8.54 -14.94
C HIS A 434 -1.17 7.56 -14.34
N LEU A 435 -2.31 7.44 -15.01
CA LEU A 435 -3.38 6.47 -14.76
C LEU A 435 -3.15 5.28 -15.67
N ARG A 436 -2.83 4.11 -15.13
CA ARG A 436 -2.65 2.91 -15.96
C ARG A 436 -3.84 1.99 -15.80
N THR A 437 -4.47 1.68 -16.92
CA THR A 437 -5.60 0.75 -16.95
C THR A 437 -5.54 -0.15 -18.17
N ARG A 438 -6.11 -1.35 -18.05
CA ARG A 438 -6.11 -2.34 -19.12
C ARG A 438 -7.37 -2.19 -19.98
N ILE A 439 -7.17 -1.87 -21.25
CA ILE A 439 -8.23 -1.79 -22.26
C ILE A 439 -7.90 -2.78 -23.40
N PRO A 440 -8.60 -3.92 -23.52
CA PRO A 440 -8.35 -4.88 -24.59
C PRO A 440 -8.83 -4.36 -25.96
N GLU A 441 -8.46 -5.05 -27.05
CA GLU A 441 -8.83 -4.70 -28.44
C GLU A 441 -10.35 -4.56 -28.67
N GLY A 442 -11.17 -5.19 -27.82
CA GLY A 442 -12.64 -5.08 -27.83
C GLY A 442 -13.24 -3.94 -27.00
N GLY A 443 -12.43 -3.03 -26.49
CA GLY A 443 -12.83 -1.93 -25.61
C GLY A 443 -12.86 -2.30 -24.13
N MET A 444 -12.95 -1.27 -23.29
CA MET A 444 -12.85 -1.41 -21.83
C MET A 444 -14.00 -2.26 -21.27
N LYS A 445 -13.67 -3.17 -20.36
CA LYS A 445 -14.64 -4.00 -19.61
C LYS A 445 -15.01 -3.31 -18.31
N TYR A 446 -16.19 -3.61 -17.76
CA TYR A 446 -16.67 -2.98 -16.54
C TYR A 446 -15.71 -3.17 -15.36
N LYS A 447 -15.13 -4.37 -15.18
CA LYS A 447 -14.08 -4.58 -14.17
C LYS A 447 -12.88 -3.64 -14.39
N GLY A 448 -12.43 -3.48 -15.63
CA GLY A 448 -11.35 -2.57 -15.98
C GLY A 448 -11.71 -1.10 -15.76
N PHE A 449 -12.96 -0.72 -16.00
CA PHE A 449 -13.49 0.61 -15.71
C PHE A 449 -13.54 0.91 -14.21
N ASN A 450 -14.08 -0.02 -13.41
CA ASN A 450 -14.11 0.13 -11.95
C ASN A 450 -12.69 0.32 -11.38
N ILE A 451 -11.69 -0.41 -11.91
CA ILE A 451 -10.27 -0.20 -11.59
C ILE A 451 -9.80 1.18 -12.08
N ALA A 452 -10.11 1.56 -13.32
CA ALA A 452 -9.69 2.86 -13.85
C ALA A 452 -10.22 4.05 -13.02
N ILE A 453 -11.45 3.96 -12.49
CA ILE A 453 -12.02 4.96 -11.59
C ILE A 453 -11.32 4.97 -10.23
N HIS A 454 -10.93 3.80 -9.69
CA HIS A 454 -10.08 3.71 -8.51
C HIS A 454 -8.73 4.42 -8.73
N GLU A 455 -8.03 4.09 -9.82
CA GLU A 455 -6.75 4.73 -10.17
C GLU A 455 -6.89 6.25 -10.40
N LEU A 456 -8.01 6.68 -11.00
CA LEU A 456 -8.31 8.11 -11.14
C LEU A 456 -8.38 8.82 -9.80
N GLY A 457 -8.94 8.18 -8.76
CA GLY A 457 -8.97 8.74 -7.41
C GLY A 457 -7.57 8.99 -6.84
N HIS A 458 -6.63 8.06 -7.05
CA HIS A 458 -5.22 8.28 -6.72
C HIS A 458 -4.64 9.46 -7.50
N ASN A 459 -4.85 9.53 -8.82
CA ASN A 459 -4.26 10.59 -9.62
C ASN A 459 -4.84 11.98 -9.28
N VAL A 460 -6.13 12.08 -8.98
CA VAL A 460 -6.74 13.35 -8.53
C VAL A 460 -6.13 13.79 -7.20
N GLU A 461 -5.95 12.87 -6.25
CA GLU A 461 -5.24 13.16 -5.00
C GLU A 461 -3.83 13.67 -5.28
N GLN A 462 -3.04 12.91 -6.04
CA GLN A 462 -1.64 13.23 -6.37
C GLN A 462 -1.50 14.58 -7.08
N VAL A 463 -2.43 14.92 -7.98
CA VAL A 463 -2.41 16.23 -8.65
C VAL A 463 -2.69 17.35 -7.64
N TYR A 464 -3.69 17.23 -6.76
CA TYR A 464 -3.98 18.29 -5.78
C TYR A 464 -2.94 18.39 -4.67
N SER A 465 -2.44 17.26 -4.17
CA SER A 465 -1.46 17.22 -3.09
C SER A 465 -0.05 17.61 -3.54
N LEU A 466 0.19 17.72 -4.85
CA LEU A 466 1.39 18.28 -5.46
C LEU A 466 1.19 19.72 -5.94
N ASN A 467 0.21 19.98 -6.80
CA ASN A 467 0.05 21.28 -7.46
C ASN A 467 -0.68 22.31 -6.59
N GLY A 468 -1.46 21.85 -5.60
CA GLY A 468 -2.21 22.70 -4.68
C GLY A 468 -1.49 23.01 -3.36
N ILE A 469 -0.28 22.48 -3.16
CA ILE A 469 0.49 22.59 -1.92
C ILE A 469 1.30 23.90 -1.87
N ASP A 470 1.47 24.44 -0.66
CA ASP A 470 2.22 25.67 -0.40
C ASP A 470 3.72 25.44 -0.19
N TYR A 471 4.11 24.27 0.31
CA TYR A 471 5.50 23.86 0.50
C TYR A 471 5.71 22.48 -0.11
N TYR A 472 6.69 22.35 -1.01
CA TYR A 472 7.05 21.09 -1.62
C TYR A 472 7.28 19.97 -0.59
N THR A 473 7.92 20.24 0.55
CA THR A 473 8.15 19.19 1.57
C THR A 473 6.86 18.71 2.27
N LEU A 474 5.71 19.35 2.03
CA LEU A 474 4.39 18.87 2.43
C LEU A 474 3.64 18.12 1.32
N ASN A 475 4.21 17.95 0.13
CA ASN A 475 3.54 17.27 -0.97
C ASN A 475 3.08 15.85 -0.58
N GLY A 476 1.93 15.45 -1.12
CA GLY A 476 1.27 14.18 -0.80
C GLY A 476 0.31 14.25 0.39
N VAL A 477 -0.24 13.10 0.76
CA VAL A 477 -1.10 12.88 1.94
C VAL A 477 -0.32 12.08 3.01
N PRO A 478 -0.84 11.91 4.25
CA PRO A 478 -0.04 11.36 5.36
C PRO A 478 0.71 10.06 5.07
N ASN A 479 0.05 9.09 4.41
CA ASN A 479 0.63 7.81 4.03
C ASN A 479 -0.25 7.10 2.99
N THR A 480 0.19 5.92 2.53
CA THR A 480 -0.51 5.09 1.53
C THR A 480 -1.98 4.80 1.87
N ALA A 481 -2.34 4.59 3.13
CA ALA A 481 -3.73 4.31 3.51
C ALA A 481 -4.68 5.48 3.19
N PHE A 482 -4.18 6.73 3.18
CA PHE A 482 -4.97 7.90 2.76
C PHE A 482 -5.11 7.98 1.24
N THR A 483 -4.04 7.66 0.50
CA THR A 483 -4.09 7.57 -0.97
C THR A 483 -5.08 6.48 -1.41
N GLU A 484 -5.10 5.32 -0.75
CA GLU A 484 -6.12 4.26 -0.92
C GLU A 484 -7.52 4.75 -0.58
N ALA A 485 -7.68 5.50 0.51
CA ALA A 485 -8.98 6.02 0.91
C ALA A 485 -9.62 6.90 -0.17
N PHE A 486 -8.86 7.78 -0.83
CA PHE A 486 -9.39 8.58 -1.95
C PHE A 486 -9.74 7.73 -3.18
N ALA A 487 -8.95 6.70 -3.46
CA ALA A 487 -9.27 5.77 -4.55
C ALA A 487 -10.55 4.97 -4.29
N PHE A 488 -10.77 4.51 -3.05
CA PHE A 488 -12.03 3.89 -2.65
C PHE A 488 -13.23 4.84 -2.76
N VAL A 489 -13.08 6.10 -2.38
CA VAL A 489 -14.12 7.15 -2.54
C VAL A 489 -14.53 7.30 -4.02
N PHE A 490 -13.58 7.24 -4.95
CA PHE A 490 -13.88 7.29 -6.38
C PHE A 490 -14.51 5.98 -6.86
N GLN A 491 -13.90 4.85 -6.52
CA GLN A 491 -14.38 3.53 -6.92
C GLN A 491 -15.83 3.27 -6.48
N SER A 492 -16.24 3.84 -5.35
CA SER A 492 -17.59 3.71 -4.78
C SER A 492 -18.69 4.44 -5.59
N ARG A 493 -18.28 5.27 -6.55
CA ARG A 493 -19.13 6.11 -7.43
C ARG A 493 -19.01 5.75 -8.92
N ASP A 494 -18.39 4.62 -9.26
CA ASP A 494 -18.21 4.17 -10.64
C ASP A 494 -19.54 4.10 -11.43
N MET A 495 -20.63 3.67 -10.80
CA MET A 495 -21.97 3.65 -11.42
C MET A 495 -22.52 5.05 -11.70
N GLU A 496 -22.29 6.02 -10.82
CA GLU A 496 -22.73 7.41 -11.00
C GLU A 496 -22.06 8.04 -12.24
N VAL A 497 -20.77 7.70 -12.46
CA VAL A 497 -20.01 8.08 -13.66
C VAL A 497 -20.63 7.47 -14.93
N LEU A 498 -21.24 6.29 -14.83
CA LEU A 498 -21.93 5.63 -15.92
C LEU A 498 -23.38 6.08 -16.13
N ASP A 499 -23.87 7.13 -15.47
CA ASP A 499 -25.30 7.52 -15.52
C ASP A 499 -26.23 6.41 -14.99
N ILE A 500 -25.78 5.65 -14.00
CA ILE A 500 -26.58 4.62 -13.34
C ILE A 500 -26.86 5.06 -11.91
N ASP A 501 -28.12 5.41 -11.64
CA ASP A 501 -28.55 5.77 -10.30
C ASP A 501 -28.42 4.58 -9.33
N THR A 502 -27.75 4.83 -8.20
CA THR A 502 -27.53 3.86 -7.11
C THR A 502 -28.29 4.25 -5.83
N GLU A 503 -29.10 5.31 -5.86
CA GLU A 503 -29.73 5.85 -4.66
C GLU A 503 -30.94 5.04 -4.20
N SER A 504 -30.69 3.99 -3.41
CA SER A 504 -31.70 3.46 -2.47
C SER A 504 -31.07 3.25 -1.09
N GLY A 505 -31.82 3.53 -0.02
CA GLY A 505 -31.36 3.34 1.36
C GLY A 505 -31.04 1.88 1.73
N GLU A 506 -31.42 0.93 0.87
CA GLU A 506 -31.05 -0.49 0.94
C GLU A 506 -29.63 -0.71 0.40
N GLN A 507 -29.24 -0.07 -0.71
CA GLN A 507 -27.89 -0.19 -1.26
C GLN A 507 -26.83 0.38 -0.31
N GLU A 508 -27.16 1.49 0.37
CA GLU A 508 -26.29 2.05 1.41
C GLU A 508 -26.10 1.09 2.59
N ALA A 509 -27.19 0.45 3.05
CA ALA A 509 -27.13 -0.55 4.10
C ALA A 509 -26.24 -1.73 3.70
N MET A 510 -26.44 -2.26 2.49
CA MET A 510 -25.65 -3.36 1.96
C MET A 510 -24.16 -2.98 1.80
N ARG A 511 -23.86 -1.74 1.39
CA ARG A 511 -22.48 -1.22 1.33
C ARG A 511 -21.82 -1.22 2.71
N ALA A 512 -22.50 -0.74 3.75
CA ALA A 512 -21.96 -0.76 5.11
C ALA A 512 -21.66 -2.19 5.62
N LEU A 513 -22.53 -3.16 5.31
CA LEU A 513 -22.29 -4.58 5.64
C LEU A 513 -21.08 -5.15 4.86
N ASN A 514 -20.99 -4.84 3.57
CA ASN A 514 -19.86 -5.22 2.73
C ASN A 514 -18.54 -4.66 3.28
N ASP A 515 -18.51 -3.38 3.61
CA ASP A 515 -17.29 -2.70 4.03
C ASP A 515 -16.84 -3.19 5.41
N MET A 516 -17.78 -3.44 6.33
CA MET A 516 -17.46 -4.04 7.63
C MET A 516 -16.91 -5.46 7.47
N TRP A 517 -17.52 -6.29 6.62
CA TRP A 517 -17.07 -7.66 6.37
C TRP A 517 -15.71 -7.71 5.65
N ALA A 518 -15.48 -6.83 4.67
CA ALA A 518 -14.20 -6.72 3.97
C ALA A 518 -13.08 -6.17 4.85
N THR A 519 -13.39 -5.22 5.75
CA THR A 519 -12.43 -4.72 6.74
C THR A 519 -12.12 -5.80 7.78
N TYR A 520 -13.12 -6.58 8.18
CA TYR A 520 -12.94 -7.76 9.02
C TYR A 520 -12.02 -8.80 8.38
N GLU A 521 -12.24 -9.17 7.11
CA GLU A 521 -11.36 -10.06 6.32
C GLU A 521 -9.89 -9.63 6.42
N ILE A 522 -9.58 -8.41 5.96
CA ILE A 522 -8.20 -7.97 5.77
C ILE A 522 -7.49 -7.59 7.08
N SER A 523 -8.24 -7.28 8.15
CA SER A 523 -7.65 -6.99 9.47
C SER A 523 -6.93 -8.20 10.08
N GLY A 524 -7.41 -9.42 9.90
CA GLY A 524 -6.71 -10.62 10.39
C GLY A 524 -5.48 -10.97 9.57
N VAL A 525 -5.48 -10.63 8.28
CA VAL A 525 -4.28 -10.73 7.43
C VAL A 525 -3.22 -9.75 7.96
N ALA A 526 -3.61 -8.50 8.23
CA ALA A 526 -2.73 -7.49 8.80
C ALA A 526 -2.16 -7.88 10.17
N LEU A 527 -2.98 -8.44 11.07
CA LEU A 527 -2.51 -8.96 12.35
C LEU A 527 -1.53 -10.13 12.17
N THR A 528 -1.80 -11.02 11.20
CA THR A 528 -0.89 -12.14 10.86
C THR A 528 0.48 -11.63 10.40
N ASP A 529 0.50 -10.63 9.51
CA ASP A 529 1.73 -9.97 9.01
C ASP A 529 2.49 -9.29 10.16
N MET A 530 1.81 -8.51 10.99
CA MET A 530 2.39 -7.89 12.20
C MET A 530 3.09 -8.93 13.09
N TYR A 531 2.41 -10.04 13.37
CA TYR A 531 2.90 -11.04 14.32
C TYR A 531 4.04 -11.88 13.74
N ILE A 532 4.02 -12.21 12.45
CA ILE A 532 5.14 -12.96 11.85
C ILE A 532 6.41 -12.12 11.78
N TRP A 533 6.31 -10.80 11.58
CA TRP A 533 7.48 -9.92 11.63
C TRP A 533 8.04 -9.77 13.04
N ARG A 534 7.18 -9.65 14.07
CA ARG A 534 7.63 -9.74 15.47
C ARG A 534 8.41 -11.03 15.70
N TRP A 535 7.87 -12.16 15.25
CA TRP A 535 8.51 -13.46 15.37
C TRP A 535 9.87 -13.52 14.65
N MET A 536 10.00 -13.01 13.42
CA MET A 536 11.28 -13.00 12.70
C MET A 536 12.34 -12.13 13.41
N TYR A 537 11.94 -11.01 14.02
CA TYR A 537 12.84 -10.19 14.83
C TYR A 537 13.31 -10.89 16.12
N GLU A 538 12.45 -11.72 16.71
CA GLU A 538 12.79 -12.57 17.86
C GLU A 538 13.61 -13.81 17.46
N ASN A 539 13.53 -14.24 16.20
CA ASN A 539 14.18 -15.44 15.67
C ASN A 539 15.06 -15.12 14.45
N PRO A 540 16.14 -14.33 14.62
CA PRO A 540 16.91 -13.75 13.52
C PRO A 540 17.63 -14.75 12.60
N ASP A 541 17.85 -15.97 13.07
CA ASP A 541 18.59 -17.02 12.38
C ASP A 541 17.67 -18.15 11.87
N ALA A 542 16.36 -17.91 11.85
CA ALA A 542 15.36 -18.88 11.42
C ALA A 542 15.60 -19.37 9.98
N THR A 543 15.30 -20.64 9.75
CA THR A 543 15.26 -21.26 8.42
C THR A 543 13.89 -21.09 7.75
N PRO A 544 13.76 -21.28 6.43
CA PRO A 544 12.46 -21.25 5.75
C PRO A 544 11.44 -22.25 6.32
N VAL A 545 11.90 -23.39 6.84
CA VAL A 545 11.03 -24.41 7.47
C VAL A 545 10.47 -23.92 8.79
N GLU A 546 11.31 -23.28 9.62
CA GLU A 546 10.89 -22.69 10.88
C GLU A 546 9.95 -21.52 10.63
N LEU A 547 10.25 -20.66 9.66
CA LEU A 547 9.40 -19.53 9.27
C LEU A 547 8.04 -19.99 8.74
N LYS A 548 7.98 -21.05 7.92
CA LYS A 548 6.72 -21.67 7.51
C LYS A 548 5.88 -22.10 8.72
N THR A 549 6.52 -22.81 9.63
CA THR A 549 5.87 -23.35 10.83
C THR A 549 5.34 -22.21 11.71
N ALA A 550 6.13 -21.16 11.90
CA ALA A 550 5.72 -19.95 12.61
C ALA A 550 4.52 -19.27 11.93
N MET A 551 4.57 -19.06 10.61
CA MET A 551 3.45 -18.46 9.86
C MET A 551 2.15 -19.23 10.06
N ILE A 552 2.20 -20.57 9.93
CA ILE A 552 1.02 -21.43 10.09
C ILE A 552 0.47 -21.29 11.52
N ASN A 553 1.33 -21.33 12.53
CA ASN A 553 0.91 -21.21 13.93
C ASN A 553 0.33 -19.83 14.23
N THR A 554 1.01 -18.75 13.83
CA THR A 554 0.52 -17.38 13.97
C THR A 554 -0.83 -17.20 13.31
N THR A 555 -1.01 -17.73 12.10
CA THR A 555 -2.28 -17.64 11.38
C THR A 555 -3.40 -18.37 12.12
N ARG A 556 -3.12 -19.58 12.64
CA ARG A 556 -4.08 -20.34 13.44
C ARG A 556 -4.45 -19.62 14.73
N GLU A 557 -3.50 -19.00 15.40
CA GLU A 557 -3.75 -18.22 16.62
C GLU A 557 -4.66 -17.03 16.34
N VAL A 558 -4.37 -16.25 15.29
CA VAL A 558 -5.23 -15.14 14.84
C VAL A 558 -6.62 -15.66 14.48
N TRP A 559 -6.70 -16.74 13.70
CA TRP A 559 -7.96 -17.36 13.31
C TRP A 559 -8.79 -17.83 14.51
N ASN A 560 -8.19 -18.62 15.40
CA ASN A 560 -8.87 -19.18 16.56
C ASN A 560 -9.36 -18.10 17.51
N LYS A 561 -8.61 -17.00 17.64
CA LYS A 561 -8.97 -15.90 18.51
C LYS A 561 -10.08 -15.01 17.95
N TYR A 562 -10.06 -14.72 16.64
CA TYR A 562 -10.90 -13.66 16.06
C TYR A 562 -11.89 -14.14 14.99
N TYR A 563 -11.68 -15.31 14.39
CA TYR A 563 -12.49 -15.85 13.29
C TYR A 563 -13.31 -17.07 13.68
N ALA A 564 -12.73 -18.00 14.45
CA ALA A 564 -13.46 -19.15 14.96
C ALA A 564 -14.73 -18.78 15.75
N PRO A 565 -14.76 -17.71 16.59
CA PRO A 565 -15.98 -17.31 17.30
C PRO A 565 -17.10 -16.76 16.40
N ILE A 566 -16.79 -16.38 15.17
CA ILE A 566 -17.73 -15.80 14.19
C ILE A 566 -18.14 -16.84 13.14
N LEU A 567 -17.17 -17.58 12.60
CA LEU A 567 -17.37 -18.54 11.50
C LEU A 567 -17.64 -19.97 12.00
N GLY A 568 -17.18 -20.34 13.19
CA GLY A 568 -17.47 -21.64 13.82
C GLY A 568 -16.44 -22.75 13.56
N MET A 569 -15.29 -22.45 12.95
CA MET A 569 -14.23 -23.42 12.63
C MET A 569 -12.88 -22.99 13.20
N GLN A 570 -12.06 -23.92 13.64
CA GLN A 570 -10.72 -23.67 14.20
C GLN A 570 -9.60 -24.06 13.23
N ASP A 571 -8.38 -23.61 13.53
CA ASP A 571 -7.10 -24.01 12.93
C ASP A 571 -6.96 -23.79 11.42
N GLN A 572 -7.67 -22.80 10.89
CA GLN A 572 -7.58 -22.41 9.48
C GLN A 572 -6.35 -21.54 9.21
N ILE A 573 -5.82 -21.66 7.99
CA ILE A 573 -4.55 -21.04 7.58
C ILE A 573 -4.72 -20.03 6.43
N LEU A 574 -5.95 -19.78 5.98
CA LEU A 574 -6.22 -19.00 4.76
C LEU A 574 -5.72 -17.56 4.82
N LEU A 575 -5.62 -16.92 5.98
CA LEU A 575 -5.12 -15.54 6.07
C LEU A 575 -3.67 -15.40 5.58
N SER A 576 -2.88 -16.49 5.56
CA SER A 576 -1.50 -16.49 5.08
C SER A 576 -1.35 -16.70 3.56
N ILE A 577 -2.45 -16.85 2.82
CA ILE A 577 -2.40 -16.94 1.34
C ILE A 577 -1.97 -15.60 0.71
N TYR A 578 -2.18 -14.48 1.41
CA TYR A 578 -1.96 -13.14 0.87
C TYR A 578 -0.51 -12.96 0.46
N SER A 579 -0.27 -12.90 -0.86
CA SER A 579 1.07 -12.74 -1.42
C SER A 579 1.77 -11.47 -0.94
N HIS A 580 1.02 -10.41 -0.62
CA HIS A 580 1.52 -9.17 -0.02
C HIS A 580 2.32 -9.36 1.27
N ILE A 581 2.10 -10.46 2.01
CA ILE A 581 2.91 -10.81 3.19
C ILE A 581 4.33 -11.22 2.76
N ILE A 582 4.46 -11.84 1.58
CA ILE A 582 5.73 -12.38 1.05
C ILE A 582 6.57 -11.28 0.39
N ASP A 583 5.95 -10.44 -0.46
CA ASP A 583 6.65 -9.45 -1.30
C ASP A 583 6.51 -8.00 -0.80
N GLY A 584 5.53 -7.68 0.04
CA GLY A 584 5.24 -6.28 0.44
C GLY A 584 6.04 -5.79 1.65
N GLY A 585 6.51 -6.71 2.50
CA GLY A 585 7.26 -6.42 3.74
C GLY A 585 6.52 -5.46 4.67
N MET A 586 5.59 -6.01 5.48
CA MET A 586 4.75 -5.26 6.43
C MET A 586 3.83 -4.23 5.75
N TYR A 587 3.26 -4.61 4.61
CA TYR A 587 2.38 -3.75 3.79
C TYR A 587 0.89 -3.96 4.13
N THR A 588 0.49 -5.17 4.51
CA THR A 588 -0.94 -5.51 4.65
C THR A 588 -1.74 -4.68 5.67
N PRO A 589 -1.16 -4.08 6.74
CA PRO A 589 -1.89 -3.16 7.61
C PRO A 589 -2.43 -1.89 6.92
N ASP A 590 -1.92 -1.50 5.75
CA ASP A 590 -2.40 -0.30 5.04
C ASP A 590 -3.83 -0.47 4.48
N TYR A 591 -4.22 -1.68 4.09
CA TYR A 591 -5.56 -1.96 3.56
C TYR A 591 -6.70 -1.73 4.57
N PRO A 592 -6.73 -2.39 5.75
CA PRO A 592 -7.79 -2.15 6.72
C PRO A 592 -7.78 -0.70 7.23
N LEU A 593 -6.61 -0.08 7.36
CA LEU A 593 -6.53 1.35 7.69
C LEU A 593 -7.17 2.21 6.58
N GLY A 594 -6.89 1.90 5.31
CA GLY A 594 -7.50 2.57 4.16
C GLY A 594 -9.02 2.43 4.15
N HIS A 595 -9.56 1.24 4.45
CA HIS A 595 -11.01 1.04 4.60
C HIS A 595 -11.60 1.91 5.72
N ILE A 596 -10.97 1.90 6.91
CA ILE A 596 -11.44 2.68 8.07
C ILE A 596 -11.45 4.18 7.74
N ILE A 597 -10.36 4.69 7.18
CA ILE A 597 -10.21 6.09 6.80
C ILE A 597 -11.20 6.47 5.68
N SER A 598 -11.30 5.64 4.64
CA SER A 598 -12.24 5.85 3.54
C SER A 598 -13.67 5.94 4.05
N PHE A 599 -14.08 5.02 4.92
CA PHE A 599 -15.45 5.01 5.44
C PHE A 599 -15.73 6.25 6.30
N GLN A 600 -14.75 6.67 7.10
CA GLN A 600 -14.87 7.88 7.91
C GLN A 600 -14.96 9.15 7.04
N ILE A 601 -14.21 9.21 5.93
CA ILE A 601 -14.32 10.29 4.94
C ILE A 601 -15.68 10.27 4.24
N GLU A 602 -16.15 9.11 3.77
CA GLU A 602 -17.46 8.98 3.13
C GLU A 602 -18.59 9.44 4.06
N LYS A 603 -18.55 9.05 5.34
CA LYS A 603 -19.52 9.53 6.33
C LYS A 603 -19.43 11.03 6.57
N TYR A 604 -18.25 11.63 6.49
CA TYR A 604 -18.12 13.09 6.54
C TYR A 604 -18.70 13.78 5.31
N LEU A 605 -18.60 13.15 4.14
CA LEU A 605 -19.08 13.67 2.85
C LEU A 605 -20.61 13.59 2.69
N GLU A 606 -21.34 12.92 3.58
CA GLU A 606 -22.81 12.90 3.56
C GLU A 606 -23.38 14.33 3.63
N GLY A 607 -24.15 14.70 2.60
CA GLY A 607 -24.71 16.05 2.45
C GLY A 607 -23.69 17.12 2.00
N ARG A 608 -22.47 16.72 1.59
CA ARG A 608 -21.42 17.59 1.05
C ARG A 608 -21.07 17.20 -0.38
N GLN A 609 -20.38 18.11 -1.08
CA GLN A 609 -19.85 17.84 -2.42
C GLN A 609 -18.43 17.29 -2.32
N LEU A 610 -18.16 16.20 -3.04
CA LEU A 610 -16.85 15.53 -3.06
C LEU A 610 -15.72 16.48 -3.47
N ALA A 611 -15.87 17.16 -4.62
CA ALA A 611 -14.81 17.97 -5.22
C ALA A 611 -14.19 19.04 -4.30
N PRO A 612 -14.95 20.00 -3.71
CA PRO A 612 -14.37 21.04 -2.86
C PRO A 612 -13.77 20.47 -1.56
N GLU A 613 -14.35 19.40 -1.02
CA GLU A 613 -13.84 18.77 0.20
C GLU A 613 -12.56 17.97 -0.08
N MET A 614 -12.49 17.26 -1.21
CA MET A 614 -11.27 16.55 -1.61
C MET A 614 -10.12 17.51 -1.88
N GLU A 615 -10.35 18.61 -2.61
CA GLU A 615 -9.31 19.63 -2.83
C GLU A 615 -8.80 20.16 -1.48
N ARG A 616 -9.71 20.55 -0.57
CA ARG A 616 -9.35 21.03 0.77
C ARG A 616 -8.53 20.01 1.55
N MET A 617 -8.94 18.74 1.55
CA MET A 617 -8.29 17.66 2.28
C MET A 617 -6.90 17.34 1.70
N CYS A 618 -6.75 17.25 0.37
CA CYS A 618 -5.45 16.99 -0.27
C CYS A 618 -4.45 18.13 0.00
N ARG A 619 -4.93 19.38 0.07
CA ARG A 619 -4.09 20.55 0.37
C ARG A 619 -3.62 20.62 1.82
N LEU A 620 -4.16 19.80 2.72
CA LEU A 620 -3.58 19.67 4.07
C LEU A 620 -2.12 19.19 4.01
N GLY A 621 -1.77 18.38 3.01
CA GLY A 621 -0.42 17.86 2.82
C GLY A 621 -0.09 16.69 3.75
N ARG A 622 1.19 16.33 3.77
CA ARG A 622 1.74 15.24 4.58
C ARG A 622 1.82 15.57 6.07
N LEU A 623 0.69 15.74 6.74
CA LEU A 623 0.59 15.81 8.21
C LEU A 623 0.64 14.39 8.82
N SER A 624 0.72 14.25 10.15
CA SER A 624 0.50 12.92 10.75
C SER A 624 -0.99 12.51 10.61
N PRO A 625 -1.32 11.21 10.48
CA PRO A 625 -2.69 10.75 10.26
C PRO A 625 -3.74 11.30 11.22
N GLN A 626 -3.39 11.38 12.51
CA GLN A 626 -4.32 11.86 13.53
C GLN A 626 -4.64 13.34 13.35
N ILE A 627 -3.60 14.16 13.07
CA ILE A 627 -3.74 15.59 12.85
C ILE A 627 -4.48 15.86 11.55
N TRP A 628 -4.14 15.12 10.49
CA TRP A 628 -4.81 15.21 9.21
C TRP A 628 -6.31 14.92 9.35
N MET A 629 -6.69 13.79 9.98
CA MET A 629 -8.10 13.43 10.15
C MET A 629 -8.85 14.45 11.02
N GLN A 630 -8.22 14.98 12.06
CA GLN A 630 -8.85 16.02 12.88
C GLN A 630 -9.13 17.29 12.07
N GLN A 631 -8.24 17.70 11.16
CA GLN A 631 -8.45 18.87 10.30
C GLN A 631 -9.39 18.58 9.11
N ALA A 632 -9.35 17.36 8.58
CA ALA A 632 -10.15 16.93 7.45
C ALA A 632 -11.61 16.69 7.85
N VAL A 633 -11.85 15.85 8.85
CA VAL A 633 -13.19 15.34 9.19
C VAL A 633 -13.60 15.64 10.64
N GLY A 634 -12.80 16.39 11.39
CA GLY A 634 -13.14 16.85 12.75
C GLY A 634 -12.90 15.82 13.86
N SER A 635 -12.32 14.66 13.56
CA SER A 635 -12.09 13.58 14.52
C SER A 635 -10.82 12.79 14.18
N LYS A 636 -10.29 12.05 15.15
CA LYS A 636 -9.17 11.11 14.96
C LYS A 636 -9.61 9.90 14.13
N VAL A 637 -8.64 9.11 13.63
CA VAL A 637 -8.93 7.83 12.95
C VAL A 637 -9.75 6.94 13.88
N SER A 638 -10.93 6.48 13.45
CA SER A 638 -11.84 5.69 14.27
C SER A 638 -12.63 4.65 13.44
N VAL A 639 -12.85 3.48 14.04
CA VAL A 639 -13.69 2.40 13.48
C VAL A 639 -15.19 2.66 13.74
N GLU A 640 -15.51 3.52 14.70
CA GLU A 640 -16.89 3.76 15.17
C GLU A 640 -17.89 4.10 14.03
N PRO A 641 -17.56 4.95 13.03
CA PRO A 641 -18.48 5.24 11.94
C PRO A 641 -18.88 3.98 11.13
N LEU A 642 -17.92 3.10 10.87
CA LEU A 642 -18.12 1.85 10.13
C LEU A 642 -18.99 0.87 10.93
N GLU A 643 -18.66 0.65 12.20
CA GLU A 643 -19.40 -0.25 13.08
C GLU A 643 -20.86 0.20 13.29
N LYS A 644 -21.06 1.51 13.50
CA LYS A 644 -22.39 2.08 13.66
C LYS A 644 -23.24 1.91 12.40
N ALA A 645 -22.67 2.20 11.23
CA ALA A 645 -23.36 2.05 9.96
C ALA A 645 -23.74 0.59 9.68
N ALA A 646 -22.86 -0.37 9.95
CA ALA A 646 -23.15 -1.79 9.82
C ALA A 646 -24.25 -2.25 10.80
N THR A 647 -24.23 -1.74 12.03
CA THR A 647 -25.26 -2.04 13.05
C THR A 647 -26.64 -1.48 12.65
N GLU A 648 -26.68 -0.30 12.06
CA GLU A 648 -27.91 0.31 11.53
C GLU A 648 -28.41 -0.43 10.28
N ALA A 649 -27.49 -0.88 9.42
CA ALA A 649 -27.82 -1.65 8.23
C ALA A 649 -28.53 -2.97 8.53
N LEU A 650 -28.16 -3.68 9.61
CA LEU A 650 -28.81 -4.92 10.04
C LEU A 650 -30.26 -4.74 10.54
N LYS A 651 -30.69 -3.51 10.82
CA LYS A 651 -32.06 -3.21 11.28
C LYS A 651 -33.03 -2.91 10.13
N LYS A 652 -32.50 -2.73 8.92
CA LYS A 652 -33.25 -2.53 7.69
C LYS A 652 -33.44 -3.87 7.00
#